data_AF-A0A949TFR6-F1
#
_entry.id   AF-A0A949TFR6-F1
#
_cell.length_a   1.000
_cell.length_b   1.000
_cell.length_c   1.000
_cell.angle_alpha   90.00
_cell.angle_beta   90.00
_cell.angle_gamma   90.00
#
_symmetry.space_group_name_H-M   'P 1'
#
loop_
_entity.id
_entity.type
_entity.pdbx_description
1 polymer ?
#
loop_
_entity_poly.entity_id
_entity_poly.type
_entity_poly.pdbx_seq_one_letter_code
_entity_poly.pdbx_strand_id
1 'polypeptide(L)'
;MDKINLNQIGTFTSEDGAEIVAHDSATQRLFVTTGDTVEIIDISDPANPTKVKDIEIGGGGSNSVAVNNGIVAVAVEADTKQDNGVVEFYNAEGILQASVTVGALPDMLTFTPDGNKVIVANEGEPNDDYDVDPNGSISIIDISAGVASATVTTAGFTGFNDRKQELIEKGVRIYGPDATVAQDLEPEYIAVSPDGSTAFVTLQENNAVAVVDIETATVTEVLPLGYKDHSKGQPTLTQYEFPSLPVLGTTATENPEDSTQTTAGQDILLGGLSGLFYEGKADNGNLKFVTVPDRGPNGNSADVDGDGAKERPFALPEYQARVVKFELNETTGVIENLSEVLLTREDGTTPITGRPNIPGVDEVPVDLFGNELGYDEFGADLEGVVIADDGSFWMVDEYRPAIYNFDSTGKLINRFVAEGTGDLADQPAGTFGTETLPAEYSSRRPNRGFEAVALDTDESILYAFIQTPLANPDRATSNGSDIIRVLGIDPTTGEPVAEYAYLLEDTAKGVRPGGRVDKIGDAIYAGDGKFYVIERDSEVGADANKFIFDTNLLGATNLLNSYLVNVNSSASGVEFDLNLQLQVNDDGNNLLNFGFSSESQLVLGLITSSLPEDIFTSVNEDGSISGSVSLDNSPELTQAIATLMATEPGETIDTSGLEFLLSNFFSEDLSENTFIENILDGVTVSRATLEQFSADELAALGVNAVNKTKVTNLPSIGYQAGDKPEGLALLDDGRLAVLNDNDFGLLDEDIPVDGTVPVNPNPTPVVLGIIEFDGGNQLDASNKDEGINIKNHPILGMYQPDAIDSFAVDGKTYYITANEGDARDYDGFSEEVRVKDLQLDPTAYPDAATLQADENLGRLKTTTEMGDTDGDGDVDQIFSYGGRSFSIWDEFGNQVFDSGDQIARILESQTPELFNADFDDDDEFKDVDGNFDFSDTSPSFGKDDRSDDKGAEPESVTVGMIDGKPYAFVGLERAGGGVLVYDLSDPTAPKFNQYIRTEGDVAPEGLQFIAAADSPNGEPMLAVVNEVSKTTTLYEIASLKASGDKGIFTTDVNGTTVELIDLRGFDNQATVTVDYTISREADFNNEVYFYAVDDITGAVDGKQVGDEGYMEAALNKLVSPVFSTSDNNTESGSVEFDAGSIVVPVIIADGTLTEALSGEAEVYFPYIGANTNSDNFDHIKMLNSNTFGFEDLPEGGDKDFNDIVIKIDNIA
;
A
#
# COMPACT_ATOMS: atom_id res chain seq x y z
N MET A 1 -29.44 2.49 4.57
CA MET A 1 -28.60 2.58 3.35
C MET A 1 -29.33 1.83 2.26
N ASP A 2 -29.29 2.31 1.02
CA ASP A 2 -29.83 1.56 -0.11
C ASP A 2 -28.88 0.38 -0.37
N LYS A 3 -29.28 -0.83 0.05
CA LYS A 3 -28.56 -2.07 -0.27
C LYS A 3 -28.99 -2.56 -1.65
N ILE A 4 -28.12 -3.31 -2.34
CA ILE A 4 -28.52 -4.06 -3.53
C ILE A 4 -28.58 -5.55 -3.17
N ASN A 5 -29.44 -6.31 -3.85
CA ASN A 5 -29.49 -7.76 -3.70
C ASN A 5 -29.19 -8.42 -5.03
N LEU A 6 -28.35 -9.45 -5.02
CA LEU A 6 -28.16 -10.33 -6.17
C LEU A 6 -29.16 -11.48 -6.04
N ASN A 7 -29.98 -11.68 -7.07
CA ASN A 7 -30.94 -12.78 -7.13
C ASN A 7 -30.55 -13.68 -8.29
N GLN A 8 -30.20 -14.94 -8.02
CA GLN A 8 -29.96 -15.90 -9.09
C GLN A 8 -31.23 -16.05 -9.93
N ILE A 9 -31.11 -15.90 -11.25
CA ILE A 9 -32.23 -16.01 -12.18
C ILE A 9 -32.08 -17.17 -13.16
N GLY A 10 -30.86 -17.57 -13.51
CA GLY A 10 -30.61 -18.70 -14.40
C GLY A 10 -29.16 -19.16 -14.34
N THR A 11 -28.91 -20.39 -14.79
CA THR A 11 -27.57 -20.98 -14.87
C THR A 11 -27.47 -21.79 -16.16
N PHE A 12 -26.29 -21.77 -16.77
CA PHE A 12 -25.90 -22.60 -17.90
C PHE A 12 -24.68 -23.45 -17.51
N THR A 13 -24.58 -24.68 -18.02
CA THR A 13 -23.40 -25.55 -17.79
C THR A 13 -22.71 -25.80 -19.12
N SER A 14 -21.45 -25.40 -19.22
CA SER A 14 -20.58 -25.59 -20.38
C SER A 14 -20.12 -27.04 -20.52
N GLU A 15 -19.69 -27.43 -21.72
CA GLU A 15 -19.27 -28.82 -21.98
C GLU A 15 -17.81 -29.09 -21.55
N ASP A 16 -16.89 -28.19 -21.87
CA ASP A 16 -15.45 -28.45 -21.80
C ASP A 16 -14.69 -27.59 -20.76
N GLY A 17 -15.26 -26.46 -20.34
CA GLY A 17 -14.67 -25.53 -19.36
C GLY A 17 -15.50 -24.25 -19.29
N ALA A 18 -15.19 -23.34 -18.36
CA ALA A 18 -15.78 -22.01 -18.35
C ALA A 18 -14.85 -21.07 -17.56
N GLU A 19 -14.17 -20.14 -18.24
CA GLU A 19 -13.18 -19.26 -17.59
C GLU A 19 -13.62 -17.79 -17.71
N ILE A 20 -13.41 -17.16 -18.87
CA ILE A 20 -13.68 -15.73 -19.11
C ILE A 20 -15.00 -15.52 -19.84
N VAL A 21 -15.80 -14.53 -19.41
CA VAL A 21 -17.09 -14.18 -20.02
C VAL A 21 -17.14 -12.73 -20.52
N ALA A 22 -17.72 -12.54 -21.70
CA ALA A 22 -18.06 -11.22 -22.23
C ALA A 22 -19.49 -11.17 -22.81
N HIS A 23 -20.10 -9.99 -22.78
CA HIS A 23 -21.50 -9.79 -23.19
C HIS A 23 -21.68 -8.86 -24.40
N ASP A 24 -22.48 -9.28 -25.40
CA ASP A 24 -22.95 -8.43 -26.49
C ASP A 24 -24.39 -7.94 -26.26
N SER A 25 -24.56 -6.64 -25.98
CA SER A 25 -25.88 -6.06 -25.69
C SER A 25 -26.83 -5.98 -26.89
N ALA A 26 -26.31 -6.01 -28.13
CA ALA A 26 -27.16 -5.98 -29.31
C ALA A 26 -27.85 -7.32 -29.57
N THR A 27 -27.16 -8.42 -29.33
CA THR A 27 -27.65 -9.78 -29.57
C THR A 27 -28.07 -10.53 -28.31
N GLN A 28 -27.81 -9.97 -27.12
CA GLN A 28 -28.08 -10.59 -25.82
C GLN A 28 -27.41 -11.95 -25.71
N ARG A 29 -26.11 -11.97 -26.02
CA ARG A 29 -25.29 -13.17 -26.01
C ARG A 29 -24.11 -13.02 -25.09
N LEU A 30 -23.81 -14.10 -24.37
CA LEU A 30 -22.53 -14.28 -23.71
C LEU A 30 -21.58 -15.05 -24.62
N PHE A 31 -20.31 -14.73 -24.50
CA PHE A 31 -19.17 -15.43 -25.08
C PHE A 31 -18.32 -15.91 -23.92
N VAL A 32 -18.11 -17.23 -23.81
CA VAL A 32 -17.40 -17.85 -22.68
C VAL A 32 -16.24 -18.68 -23.23
N THR A 33 -15.02 -18.45 -22.76
CA THR A 33 -13.86 -19.29 -23.10
C THR A 33 -13.94 -20.63 -22.37
N THR A 34 -13.54 -21.70 -23.06
CA THR A 34 -13.61 -23.09 -22.55
C THR A 34 -12.38 -23.90 -22.99
N GLY A 35 -11.19 -23.27 -23.01
CA GLY A 35 -9.97 -23.81 -23.63
C GLY A 35 -9.97 -23.68 -25.17
N ASP A 36 -10.21 -24.78 -25.89
CA ASP A 36 -10.11 -24.84 -27.37
C ASP A 36 -11.28 -24.14 -28.10
N THR A 37 -12.29 -23.66 -27.37
CA THR A 37 -13.47 -23.03 -27.96
C THR A 37 -13.94 -21.80 -27.20
N VAL A 38 -14.70 -20.94 -27.90
CA VAL A 38 -15.54 -19.92 -27.27
C VAL A 38 -17.00 -20.29 -27.49
N GLU A 39 -17.72 -20.59 -26.41
CA GLU A 39 -19.15 -20.89 -26.45
C GLU A 39 -19.97 -19.60 -26.58
N ILE A 40 -20.99 -19.63 -27.45
CA ILE A 40 -21.96 -18.54 -27.58
C ILE A 40 -23.26 -18.95 -26.90
N ILE A 41 -23.66 -18.23 -25.85
CA ILE A 41 -24.86 -18.52 -25.05
C ILE A 41 -25.87 -17.38 -25.25
N ASP A 42 -27.11 -17.71 -25.63
CA ASP A 42 -28.22 -16.75 -25.74
C ASP A 42 -28.86 -16.55 -24.37
N ILE A 43 -28.89 -15.30 -23.92
CA ILE A 43 -29.47 -14.88 -22.63
C ILE A 43 -30.70 -13.97 -22.82
N SER A 44 -31.29 -13.93 -24.02
CA SER A 44 -32.53 -13.16 -24.27
C SER A 44 -33.69 -13.55 -23.33
N ASP A 45 -33.68 -14.79 -22.83
CA ASP A 45 -34.43 -15.23 -21.65
C ASP A 45 -33.40 -15.62 -20.57
N PRO A 46 -32.99 -14.70 -19.70
CA PRO A 46 -31.88 -14.93 -18.78
C PRO A 46 -32.21 -15.97 -17.69
N ALA A 47 -33.49 -16.34 -17.54
CA ALA A 47 -33.89 -17.45 -16.67
C ALA A 47 -33.67 -18.84 -17.29
N ASN A 48 -33.46 -18.90 -18.61
CA ASN A 48 -33.25 -20.13 -19.36
C ASN A 48 -32.17 -19.91 -20.44
N PRO A 49 -30.91 -19.65 -20.05
CA PRO A 49 -29.82 -19.46 -21.00
C PRO A 49 -29.64 -20.70 -21.89
N THR A 50 -29.33 -20.51 -23.17
CA THR A 50 -29.17 -21.64 -24.11
C THR A 50 -27.98 -21.48 -25.04
N LYS A 51 -27.24 -22.57 -25.24
CA LYS A 51 -26.15 -22.63 -26.21
C LYS A 51 -26.64 -22.38 -27.63
N VAL A 52 -25.99 -21.45 -28.33
CA VAL A 52 -26.22 -21.13 -29.74
C VAL A 52 -25.31 -21.99 -30.62
N LYS A 53 -24.00 -21.93 -30.36
CA LYS A 53 -22.95 -22.69 -31.06
C LYS A 53 -21.58 -22.42 -30.41
N ASP A 54 -20.57 -23.12 -30.92
CA ASP A 54 -19.17 -22.90 -30.58
C ASP A 54 -18.44 -22.12 -31.68
N ILE A 55 -17.46 -21.33 -31.26
CA ILE A 55 -16.39 -20.82 -32.10
C ILE A 55 -15.19 -21.73 -31.85
N GLU A 56 -14.78 -22.46 -32.88
CA GLU A 56 -13.56 -23.26 -32.84
C GLU A 56 -12.36 -22.33 -32.88
N ILE A 57 -11.50 -22.42 -31.88
CA ILE A 57 -10.23 -21.69 -31.81
C ILE A 57 -9.14 -22.61 -32.36
N GLY A 58 -8.15 -22.03 -33.04
CA GLY A 58 -7.00 -22.77 -33.53
C GLY A 58 -5.71 -22.18 -32.94
N GLY A 59 -4.73 -23.02 -32.65
CA GLY A 59 -3.56 -22.63 -31.85
C GLY A 59 -3.51 -23.49 -30.58
N GLY A 60 -2.95 -22.91 -29.50
CA GLY A 60 -2.86 -23.56 -28.18
C GLY A 60 -4.14 -23.50 -27.35
N GLY A 61 -4.99 -22.47 -27.54
CA GLY A 61 -6.24 -22.28 -26.81
C GLY A 61 -6.69 -20.83 -26.83
N SER A 62 -7.88 -20.52 -26.32
CA SER A 62 -8.30 -19.14 -26.02
C SER A 62 -8.22 -18.85 -24.54
N ASN A 63 -7.49 -17.79 -24.18
CA ASN A 63 -7.27 -17.39 -22.78
C ASN A 63 -8.31 -16.33 -22.36
N SER A 64 -8.67 -15.42 -23.27
CA SER A 64 -9.61 -14.33 -22.94
C SER A 64 -10.51 -13.94 -24.09
N VAL A 65 -11.67 -13.37 -23.75
CA VAL A 65 -12.65 -12.83 -24.69
C VAL A 65 -13.20 -11.50 -24.20
N ALA A 66 -13.29 -10.51 -25.10
CA ALA A 66 -13.97 -9.25 -24.85
C ALA A 66 -14.92 -8.89 -26.00
N VAL A 67 -15.95 -8.11 -25.68
CA VAL A 67 -16.96 -7.71 -26.65
C VAL A 67 -17.22 -6.21 -26.59
N ASN A 68 -17.22 -5.57 -27.77
CA ASN A 68 -17.66 -4.18 -27.90
C ASN A 68 -18.36 -3.97 -29.25
N ASN A 69 -19.57 -3.40 -29.22
CA ASN A 69 -20.32 -3.02 -30.43
C ASN A 69 -20.45 -4.15 -31.49
N GLY A 70 -20.70 -5.39 -31.06
CA GLY A 70 -20.85 -6.56 -31.93
C GLY A 70 -19.54 -7.12 -32.50
N ILE A 71 -18.39 -6.60 -32.08
CA ILE A 71 -17.05 -7.14 -32.32
C ILE A 71 -16.68 -7.98 -31.10
N VAL A 72 -16.29 -9.22 -31.35
CA VAL A 72 -15.80 -10.17 -30.33
C VAL A 72 -14.30 -10.33 -30.59
N ALA A 73 -13.46 -9.92 -29.64
CA ALA A 73 -12.02 -10.14 -29.69
C ALA A 73 -11.68 -11.34 -28.80
N VAL A 74 -10.85 -12.25 -29.29
CA VAL A 74 -10.40 -13.44 -28.56
C VAL A 74 -8.87 -13.46 -28.55
N ALA A 75 -8.28 -13.57 -27.37
CA ALA A 75 -6.85 -13.78 -27.18
C ALA A 75 -6.56 -15.28 -27.38
N VAL A 76 -5.60 -15.60 -28.26
CA VAL A 76 -5.32 -16.97 -28.67
C VAL A 76 -3.82 -17.22 -28.61
N GLU A 77 -3.42 -18.15 -27.74
CA GLU A 77 -2.04 -18.57 -27.59
C GLU A 77 -1.57 -19.44 -28.77
N ALA A 78 -0.25 -19.48 -28.99
CA ALA A 78 0.36 -20.36 -29.97
C ALA A 78 0.46 -21.80 -29.44
N ASP A 79 0.59 -22.81 -30.33
CA ASP A 79 0.82 -24.22 -29.93
C ASP A 79 2.05 -24.40 -29.01
N THR A 80 2.97 -23.43 -29.04
CA THR A 80 4.09 -23.31 -28.10
C THR A 80 3.91 -21.96 -27.43
N LYS A 81 3.60 -21.94 -26.13
CA LYS A 81 3.26 -20.73 -25.36
C LYS A 81 4.27 -19.58 -25.56
N GLN A 82 5.56 -19.92 -25.65
CA GLN A 82 6.65 -18.95 -25.82
C GLN A 82 6.71 -18.31 -27.22
N ASP A 83 6.00 -18.83 -28.22
CA ASP A 83 5.85 -18.19 -29.54
C ASP A 83 4.76 -17.12 -29.51
N ASN A 84 4.88 -16.09 -30.36
CA ASN A 84 3.85 -15.06 -30.49
C ASN A 84 2.46 -15.65 -30.82
N GLY A 85 1.46 -15.27 -30.02
CA GLY A 85 0.05 -15.58 -30.25
C GLY A 85 -0.64 -14.61 -31.21
N VAL A 86 -1.97 -14.68 -31.24
CA VAL A 86 -2.82 -13.83 -32.08
C VAL A 86 -4.04 -13.32 -31.32
N VAL A 87 -4.56 -12.18 -31.75
CA VAL A 87 -5.94 -11.78 -31.44
C VAL A 87 -6.82 -12.00 -32.66
N GLU A 88 -7.87 -12.78 -32.48
CA GLU A 88 -8.86 -13.07 -33.50
C GLU A 88 -10.14 -12.24 -33.27
N PHE A 89 -10.58 -11.54 -34.31
CA PHE A 89 -11.78 -10.72 -34.28
C PHE A 89 -12.92 -11.44 -34.98
N TYR A 90 -13.98 -11.75 -34.24
CA TYR A 90 -15.23 -12.29 -34.72
C TYR A 90 -16.34 -11.23 -34.70
N ASN A 91 -17.43 -11.50 -35.43
CA ASN A 91 -18.68 -10.79 -35.19
C ASN A 91 -19.55 -11.56 -34.16
N ALA A 92 -20.64 -10.96 -33.71
CA ALA A 92 -21.55 -11.59 -32.73
C ALA A 92 -22.21 -12.92 -33.19
N GLU A 93 -22.13 -13.27 -34.48
CA GLU A 93 -22.52 -14.59 -34.99
C GLU A 93 -21.36 -15.60 -34.99
N GLY A 94 -20.23 -15.27 -34.38
CA GLY A 94 -19.01 -16.08 -34.34
C GLY A 94 -18.41 -16.33 -35.72
N ILE A 95 -18.38 -15.32 -36.59
CA ILE A 95 -17.73 -15.38 -37.90
C ILE A 95 -16.45 -14.54 -37.85
N LEU A 96 -15.30 -15.19 -38.08
CA LEU A 96 -13.99 -14.54 -38.13
C LEU A 96 -13.95 -13.42 -39.18
N GLN A 97 -13.51 -12.23 -38.77
CA GLN A 97 -13.37 -11.02 -39.56
C GLN A 97 -11.91 -10.68 -39.84
N ALA A 98 -11.04 -10.81 -38.83
CA ALA A 98 -9.61 -10.50 -38.92
C ALA A 98 -8.83 -11.29 -37.85
N SER A 99 -7.53 -11.43 -38.04
CA SER A 99 -6.60 -11.98 -37.06
C SER A 99 -5.30 -11.18 -37.17
N VAL A 100 -4.72 -10.81 -36.03
CA VAL A 100 -3.49 -10.04 -35.92
C VAL A 100 -2.53 -10.70 -34.94
N THR A 101 -1.24 -10.69 -35.25
CA THR A 101 -0.19 -11.21 -34.36
C THR A 101 0.09 -10.22 -33.24
N VAL A 102 0.25 -10.72 -32.01
CA VAL A 102 0.58 -9.98 -30.80
C VAL A 102 1.82 -10.59 -30.13
N GLY A 103 2.03 -10.39 -28.82
CA GLY A 103 3.14 -10.97 -28.06
C GLY A 103 2.98 -12.47 -27.79
N ALA A 104 3.93 -13.05 -27.04
CA ALA A 104 3.85 -14.44 -26.57
C ALA A 104 2.81 -14.56 -25.46
N LEU A 105 2.08 -15.68 -25.42
CA LEU A 105 1.00 -15.94 -24.45
C LEU A 105 0.06 -14.73 -24.22
N PRO A 106 -0.74 -14.32 -25.22
CA PRO A 106 -1.74 -13.28 -25.03
C PRO A 106 -2.81 -13.80 -24.06
N ASP A 107 -2.77 -13.30 -22.84
CA ASP A 107 -3.57 -13.81 -21.75
C ASP A 107 -4.91 -13.05 -21.67
N MET A 108 -4.92 -11.84 -21.10
CA MET A 108 -6.11 -11.00 -21.04
C MET A 108 -6.21 -9.99 -22.20
N LEU A 109 -7.45 -9.67 -22.63
CA LEU A 109 -7.71 -8.50 -23.47
C LEU A 109 -8.96 -7.71 -23.08
N THR A 110 -8.95 -6.40 -23.37
CA THR A 110 -10.11 -5.53 -23.15
C THR A 110 -10.17 -4.38 -24.16
N PHE A 111 -11.34 -3.76 -24.32
CA PHE A 111 -11.54 -2.61 -25.22
C PHE A 111 -11.34 -1.29 -24.46
N THR A 112 -10.82 -0.28 -25.16
CA THR A 112 -10.94 1.10 -24.68
C THR A 112 -12.42 1.50 -24.57
N PRO A 113 -12.81 2.41 -23.66
CA PRO A 113 -14.21 2.81 -23.47
C PRO A 113 -14.92 3.30 -24.74
N ASP A 114 -14.18 3.88 -25.68
CA ASP A 114 -14.70 4.34 -26.98
C ASP A 114 -14.80 3.24 -28.05
N GLY A 115 -14.32 2.03 -27.77
CA GLY A 115 -14.30 0.87 -28.65
C GLY A 115 -13.30 0.96 -29.82
N ASN A 116 -12.41 1.96 -29.83
CA ASN A 116 -11.49 2.18 -30.95
C ASN A 116 -10.19 1.37 -30.85
N LYS A 117 -9.82 0.90 -29.66
CA LYS A 117 -8.63 0.06 -29.47
C LYS A 117 -8.94 -1.16 -28.60
N VAL A 118 -8.12 -2.21 -28.77
CA VAL A 118 -8.06 -3.38 -27.88
C VAL A 118 -6.67 -3.41 -27.25
N ILE A 119 -6.62 -3.57 -25.94
CA ILE A 119 -5.39 -3.73 -25.15
C ILE A 119 -5.26 -5.20 -24.80
N VAL A 120 -4.06 -5.75 -24.93
CA VAL A 120 -3.79 -7.18 -24.76
C VAL A 120 -2.54 -7.34 -23.92
N ALA A 121 -2.67 -8.00 -22.78
CA ALA A 121 -1.55 -8.40 -21.95
C ALA A 121 -0.96 -9.66 -22.58
N ASN A 122 0.35 -9.67 -22.76
CA ASN A 122 1.07 -10.80 -23.33
C ASN A 122 2.09 -11.18 -22.28
N GLU A 123 1.72 -12.20 -21.51
CA GLU A 123 2.35 -12.62 -20.26
C GLU A 123 3.83 -12.88 -20.48
N GLY A 124 4.16 -13.68 -21.51
CA GLY A 124 5.54 -13.98 -21.83
C GLY A 124 6.15 -15.04 -20.89
N GLU A 125 5.32 -15.93 -20.34
CA GLU A 125 5.73 -17.02 -19.46
C GLU A 125 6.90 -17.86 -20.02
N PRO A 126 7.87 -18.26 -19.17
CA PRO A 126 8.91 -19.23 -19.53
C PRO A 126 8.32 -20.63 -19.79
N ASN A 127 9.11 -21.52 -20.39
CA ASN A 127 8.73 -22.93 -20.48
C ASN A 127 9.04 -23.69 -19.18
N ASP A 128 8.47 -24.90 -18.99
CA ASP A 128 8.68 -25.74 -17.79
C ASP A 128 10.15 -25.94 -17.38
N ASP A 129 11.07 -26.06 -18.34
CA ASP A 129 12.51 -26.24 -18.11
C ASP A 129 13.25 -24.90 -17.82
N TYR A 130 12.57 -23.76 -17.94
CA TYR A 130 13.06 -22.39 -17.77
C TYR A 130 14.22 -21.99 -18.70
N ASP A 131 14.35 -22.62 -19.86
CA ASP A 131 15.43 -22.38 -20.84
C ASP A 131 15.02 -21.50 -22.04
N VAL A 132 13.72 -21.23 -22.17
CA VAL A 132 13.14 -20.29 -23.14
C VAL A 132 12.15 -19.38 -22.40
N ASP A 133 12.58 -18.14 -22.20
CA ASP A 133 11.86 -17.11 -21.46
C ASP A 133 11.70 -15.86 -22.37
N PRO A 134 10.54 -15.65 -23.00
CA PRO A 134 10.27 -14.51 -23.87
C PRO A 134 9.98 -13.23 -23.06
N ASN A 135 10.12 -12.08 -23.70
CA ASN A 135 9.78 -10.83 -23.01
C ASN A 135 8.26 -10.67 -22.87
N GLY A 136 7.79 -10.39 -21.66
CA GLY A 136 6.46 -9.85 -21.41
C GLY A 136 6.22 -8.53 -22.15
N SER A 137 4.97 -8.28 -22.55
CA SER A 137 4.60 -7.07 -23.31
C SER A 137 3.11 -6.76 -23.33
N ILE A 138 2.75 -5.54 -23.73
CA ILE A 138 1.36 -5.11 -23.90
C ILE A 138 1.13 -4.68 -25.35
N SER A 139 0.17 -5.30 -26.03
CA SER A 139 -0.19 -4.99 -27.41
C SER A 139 -1.42 -4.07 -27.46
N ILE A 140 -1.29 -2.96 -28.19
CA ILE A 140 -2.35 -1.98 -28.45
C ILE A 140 -2.78 -2.14 -29.90
N ILE A 141 -4.01 -2.62 -30.11
CA ILE A 141 -4.58 -2.86 -31.43
C ILE A 141 -5.56 -1.73 -31.76
N ASP A 142 -5.19 -0.84 -32.69
CA ASP A 142 -6.10 0.19 -33.20
C ASP A 142 -7.05 -0.40 -34.25
N ILE A 143 -8.35 -0.33 -33.97
CA ILE A 143 -9.43 -0.79 -34.84
C ILE A 143 -10.36 0.35 -35.28
N SER A 144 -9.96 1.62 -35.09
CA SER A 144 -10.76 2.80 -35.44
C SER A 144 -11.12 2.90 -36.93
N ALA A 145 -10.29 2.28 -37.80
CA ALA A 145 -10.54 2.13 -39.22
C ALA A 145 -11.31 0.84 -39.60
N GLY A 146 -11.80 0.11 -38.60
CA GLY A 146 -12.43 -1.21 -38.68
C GLY A 146 -11.43 -2.36 -38.57
N VAL A 147 -11.87 -3.50 -38.02
CA VAL A 147 -11.03 -4.69 -37.71
C VAL A 147 -10.21 -5.22 -38.90
N ALA A 148 -10.70 -5.09 -40.13
CA ALA A 148 -9.96 -5.51 -41.32
C ALA A 148 -8.74 -4.63 -41.64
N SER A 149 -8.64 -3.46 -41.00
CA SER A 149 -7.52 -2.53 -41.09
C SER A 149 -6.80 -2.37 -39.75
N ALA A 150 -6.97 -3.33 -38.83
CA ALA A 150 -6.35 -3.31 -37.52
C ALA A 150 -4.83 -3.14 -37.61
N THR A 151 -4.27 -2.32 -36.72
CA THR A 151 -2.82 -2.13 -36.59
C THR A 151 -2.40 -2.37 -35.17
N VAL A 152 -1.30 -3.09 -34.98
CA VAL A 152 -0.73 -3.42 -33.66
C VAL A 152 0.50 -2.56 -33.40
N THR A 153 0.56 -1.98 -32.20
CA THR A 153 1.75 -1.40 -31.57
C THR A 153 1.98 -2.10 -30.24
N THR A 154 3.23 -2.23 -29.81
CA THR A 154 3.56 -2.98 -28.59
C THR A 154 4.35 -2.10 -27.65
N ALA A 155 3.88 -1.99 -26.42
CA ALA A 155 4.61 -1.47 -25.28
C ALA A 155 5.37 -2.64 -24.64
N GLY A 156 6.65 -2.44 -24.28
CA GLY A 156 7.46 -3.50 -23.67
C GLY A 156 8.42 -2.95 -22.62
N PHE A 157 9.03 -3.86 -21.88
CA PHE A 157 9.78 -3.53 -20.66
C PHE A 157 11.29 -3.39 -20.85
N THR A 158 11.82 -3.51 -22.07
CA THR A 158 13.28 -3.45 -22.32
C THR A 158 13.97 -2.17 -21.80
N GLY A 159 13.23 -1.06 -21.67
CA GLY A 159 13.75 0.19 -21.10
C GLY A 159 13.97 0.16 -19.58
N PHE A 160 13.56 -0.92 -18.91
CA PHE A 160 13.75 -1.14 -17.48
C PHE A 160 14.88 -2.13 -17.16
N ASN A 161 15.50 -2.75 -18.18
CA ASN A 161 16.55 -3.75 -17.97
C ASN A 161 17.76 -3.20 -17.17
N ASP A 162 18.07 -1.92 -17.31
CA ASP A 162 19.17 -1.25 -16.59
C ASP A 162 18.73 -0.64 -15.24
N ARG A 163 17.53 -1.00 -14.76
CA ARG A 163 16.89 -0.50 -13.53
C ARG A 163 16.41 -1.65 -12.62
N LYS A 164 17.01 -2.83 -12.73
CA LYS A 164 16.60 -4.03 -11.98
C LYS A 164 16.69 -3.78 -10.48
N GLN A 165 17.84 -3.31 -10.01
CA GLN A 165 18.07 -3.06 -8.59
C GLN A 165 17.15 -1.95 -8.08
N GLU A 166 16.99 -0.87 -8.85
CA GLU A 166 16.05 0.21 -8.50
C GLU A 166 14.63 -0.31 -8.27
N LEU A 167 14.16 -1.23 -9.12
CA LEU A 167 12.83 -1.83 -9.00
C LEU A 167 12.74 -2.78 -7.79
N ILE A 168 13.77 -3.60 -7.55
CA ILE A 168 13.86 -4.48 -6.37
C ILE A 168 13.79 -3.68 -5.06
N GLU A 169 14.54 -2.58 -4.96
CA GLU A 169 14.55 -1.73 -3.77
C GLU A 169 13.24 -0.98 -3.54
N LYS A 170 12.43 -0.82 -4.58
CA LYS A 170 11.05 -0.31 -4.50
C LYS A 170 10.05 -1.38 -4.07
N GLY A 171 10.43 -2.65 -4.06
CA GLY A 171 9.59 -3.79 -3.70
C GLY A 171 8.93 -4.50 -4.88
N VAL A 172 9.42 -4.31 -6.11
CA VAL A 172 9.05 -5.15 -7.26
C VAL A 172 9.89 -6.42 -7.21
N ARG A 173 9.25 -7.58 -7.35
CA ARG A 173 9.97 -8.87 -7.36
C ARG A 173 10.53 -9.12 -8.75
N ILE A 174 11.85 -9.32 -8.85
CA ILE A 174 12.54 -9.69 -10.08
C ILE A 174 13.56 -10.79 -9.75
N TYR A 175 13.24 -12.05 -10.09
CA TYR A 175 13.88 -13.22 -9.46
C TYR A 175 13.99 -14.47 -10.35
N GLY A 176 13.51 -14.41 -11.58
CA GLY A 176 13.66 -15.45 -12.58
C GLY A 176 15.14 -15.73 -12.87
N PRO A 177 15.56 -17.00 -12.96
CA PRO A 177 16.96 -17.37 -13.15
C PRO A 177 17.53 -16.80 -14.46
N ASP A 178 18.60 -16.01 -14.34
CA ASP A 178 19.28 -15.34 -15.46
C ASP A 178 18.37 -14.44 -16.33
N ALA A 179 17.20 -14.03 -15.82
CA ALA A 179 16.22 -13.23 -16.55
C ALA A 179 16.56 -11.73 -16.54
N THR A 180 16.38 -11.07 -17.68
CA THR A 180 16.30 -9.60 -17.72
C THR A 180 14.98 -9.13 -17.13
N VAL A 181 14.89 -7.88 -16.67
CA VAL A 181 13.61 -7.30 -16.19
C VAL A 181 12.48 -7.51 -17.21
N ALA A 182 12.77 -7.35 -18.51
CA ALA A 182 11.74 -7.50 -19.53
C ALA A 182 11.27 -8.94 -19.78
N GLN A 183 12.04 -9.94 -19.38
CA GLN A 183 11.64 -11.35 -19.42
C GLN A 183 10.87 -11.70 -18.15
N ASP A 184 11.38 -11.23 -17.01
CA ASP A 184 10.80 -11.50 -15.71
C ASP A 184 9.44 -10.84 -15.46
N LEU A 185 9.14 -9.71 -16.10
CA LEU A 185 7.85 -9.05 -15.92
C LEU A 185 6.77 -9.73 -16.79
N GLU A 186 5.77 -10.32 -16.14
CA GLU A 186 4.69 -11.13 -16.75
C GLU A 186 3.33 -10.39 -16.66
N PRO A 187 2.84 -9.71 -17.73
CA PRO A 187 1.56 -9.00 -17.69
C PRO A 187 0.35 -9.92 -17.89
N GLU A 188 -0.65 -9.79 -17.02
CA GLU A 188 -1.83 -10.69 -17.00
C GLU A 188 -3.14 -9.94 -17.23
N TYR A 189 -3.69 -9.22 -16.24
CA TYR A 189 -4.98 -8.53 -16.37
C TYR A 189 -4.85 -7.03 -16.60
N ILE A 190 -5.84 -6.45 -17.29
CA ILE A 190 -5.84 -5.03 -17.70
C ILE A 190 -7.09 -4.30 -17.24
N ALA A 191 -6.90 -3.16 -16.56
CA ALA A 191 -7.94 -2.16 -16.35
C ALA A 191 -7.64 -0.89 -17.17
N VAL A 192 -8.58 -0.43 -17.98
CA VAL A 192 -8.45 0.82 -18.76
C VAL A 192 -9.14 1.96 -18.03
N SER A 193 -8.43 3.07 -17.82
CA SER A 193 -8.96 4.26 -17.17
C SER A 193 -10.28 4.72 -17.81
N PRO A 194 -11.23 5.31 -17.05
CA PRO A 194 -12.52 5.73 -17.60
C PRO A 194 -12.45 6.74 -18.76
N ASP A 195 -11.35 7.48 -18.90
CA ASP A 195 -11.11 8.38 -20.02
C ASP A 195 -10.46 7.72 -21.25
N GLY A 196 -10.04 6.45 -21.11
CA GLY A 196 -9.45 5.63 -22.16
C GLY A 196 -8.01 5.96 -22.51
N SER A 197 -7.29 6.74 -21.69
CA SER A 197 -5.93 7.18 -21.97
C SER A 197 -4.83 6.31 -21.35
N THR A 198 -5.13 5.66 -20.23
CA THR A 198 -4.17 4.87 -19.44
C THR A 198 -4.69 3.44 -19.26
N ALA A 199 -3.81 2.45 -19.34
CA ALA A 199 -4.09 1.10 -18.88
C ALA A 199 -3.21 0.76 -17.67
N PHE A 200 -3.81 0.13 -16.66
CA PHE A 200 -3.14 -0.47 -15.51
C PHE A 200 -3.13 -1.98 -15.73
N VAL A 201 -1.96 -2.60 -15.65
CA VAL A 201 -1.78 -4.02 -16.00
C VAL A 201 -1.11 -4.74 -14.83
N THR A 202 -1.72 -5.81 -14.33
CA THR A 202 -1.14 -6.60 -13.23
C THR A 202 0.12 -7.32 -13.68
N LEU A 203 1.05 -7.48 -12.74
CA LEU A 203 2.28 -8.26 -12.84
C LEU A 203 2.33 -9.12 -11.57
N GLN A 204 1.52 -10.19 -11.51
CA GLN A 204 1.12 -10.86 -10.27
C GLN A 204 2.33 -11.41 -9.51
N GLU A 205 3.17 -12.20 -10.17
CA GLU A 205 4.41 -12.80 -9.67
C GLU A 205 5.37 -11.70 -9.20
N ASN A 206 5.39 -10.59 -9.92
CA ASN A 206 6.26 -9.45 -9.60
C ASN A 206 5.74 -8.58 -8.43
N ASN A 207 4.53 -8.85 -7.92
CA ASN A 207 3.83 -8.04 -6.92
C ASN A 207 3.74 -6.55 -7.32
N ALA A 208 3.41 -6.30 -8.59
CA ALA A 208 3.48 -4.98 -9.20
C ALA A 208 2.32 -4.70 -10.17
N VAL A 209 2.19 -3.44 -10.59
CA VAL A 209 1.29 -3.00 -11.67
C VAL A 209 2.07 -2.14 -12.66
N ALA A 210 1.97 -2.45 -13.95
CA ALA A 210 2.49 -1.62 -15.03
C ALA A 210 1.49 -0.54 -15.43
N VAL A 211 1.96 0.70 -15.61
CA VAL A 211 1.16 1.82 -16.12
C VAL A 211 1.51 2.06 -17.58
N VAL A 212 0.50 2.08 -18.45
CA VAL A 212 0.68 2.16 -19.90
C VAL A 212 -0.05 3.38 -20.46
N ASP A 213 0.68 4.26 -21.16
CA ASP A 213 0.09 5.28 -22.02
C ASP A 213 -0.38 4.62 -23.32
N ILE A 214 -1.70 4.58 -23.52
CA ILE A 214 -2.34 3.84 -24.62
C ILE A 214 -2.06 4.49 -25.97
N GLU A 215 -1.97 5.83 -26.02
CA GLU A 215 -1.81 6.56 -27.28
C GLU A 215 -0.39 6.43 -27.83
N THR A 216 0.60 6.44 -26.95
CA THR A 216 2.02 6.33 -27.31
C THR A 216 2.54 4.89 -27.33
N ALA A 217 1.77 3.94 -26.78
CA ALA A 217 2.14 2.53 -26.64
C ALA A 217 3.46 2.37 -25.85
N THR A 218 3.52 2.98 -24.67
CA THR A 218 4.68 2.91 -23.78
C THR A 218 4.27 2.54 -22.37
N VAL A 219 5.02 1.60 -21.76
CA VAL A 219 5.00 1.42 -20.31
C VAL A 219 5.72 2.61 -19.71
N THR A 220 5.01 3.43 -18.93
CA THR A 220 5.57 4.62 -18.28
C THR A 220 6.17 4.26 -16.92
N GLU A 221 5.57 3.30 -16.22
CA GLU A 221 5.96 2.90 -14.86
C GLU A 221 5.71 1.42 -14.57
N VAL A 222 6.47 0.90 -13.61
CA VAL A 222 6.21 -0.34 -12.88
C VAL A 222 6.09 0.04 -11.41
N LEU A 223 4.88 -0.09 -10.86
CA LEU A 223 4.53 0.34 -9.51
C LEU A 223 4.53 -0.85 -8.56
N PRO A 224 5.31 -0.82 -7.46
CA PRO A 224 5.27 -1.87 -6.44
C PRO A 224 3.96 -1.78 -5.64
N LEU A 225 3.40 -2.93 -5.28
CA LEU A 225 2.19 -2.98 -4.44
C LEU A 225 2.53 -2.96 -2.94
N GLY A 226 3.79 -3.17 -2.58
CA GLY A 226 4.23 -3.29 -1.19
C GLY A 226 3.75 -4.59 -0.54
N TYR A 227 3.66 -4.60 0.79
CA TYR A 227 3.33 -5.81 1.54
C TYR A 227 2.34 -5.52 2.66
N LYS A 228 1.49 -6.50 2.94
CA LYS A 228 0.61 -6.51 4.11
C LYS A 228 1.33 -7.10 5.32
N ASP A 229 1.54 -6.28 6.35
CA ASP A 229 2.08 -6.78 7.62
C ASP A 229 0.98 -7.50 8.42
N HIS A 230 1.05 -8.84 8.48
CA HIS A 230 0.12 -9.66 9.26
C HIS A 230 0.43 -9.67 10.77
N SER A 231 1.56 -9.07 11.19
CA SER A 231 1.96 -8.99 12.60
C SER A 231 1.24 -7.85 13.32
N LYS A 232 0.75 -6.86 12.56
CA LYS A 232 0.02 -5.68 13.02
C LYS A 232 -1.27 -5.52 12.21
N GLY A 233 -2.10 -4.55 12.56
CA GLY A 233 -3.30 -4.19 11.82
C GLY A 233 -3.05 -3.16 10.71
N GLN A 234 -4.11 -2.84 9.95
CA GLN A 234 -4.07 -1.76 8.96
C GLN A 234 -3.83 -0.40 9.65
N PRO A 235 -3.03 0.51 9.05
CA PRO A 235 -2.80 1.84 9.60
C PRO A 235 -4.08 2.66 9.60
N THR A 236 -4.48 3.17 10.76
CA THR A 236 -5.61 4.07 10.92
C THR A 236 -5.17 5.34 11.63
N LEU A 237 -5.76 6.48 11.29
CA LEU A 237 -5.30 7.78 11.76
C LEU A 237 -6.33 8.47 12.66
N THR A 238 -5.90 8.90 13.84
CA THR A 238 -6.61 9.90 14.65
C THR A 238 -5.84 11.21 14.68
N GLN A 239 -6.50 12.33 14.35
CA GLN A 239 -5.86 13.65 14.30
C GLN A 239 -6.30 14.54 15.46
N TYR A 240 -5.33 15.26 16.03
CA TYR A 240 -5.52 16.21 17.12
C TYR A 240 -4.95 17.57 16.73
N GLU A 241 -5.83 18.56 16.58
CA GLU A 241 -5.43 19.94 16.32
C GLU A 241 -5.03 20.66 17.61
N PHE A 242 -4.00 21.50 17.54
CA PHE A 242 -3.65 22.38 18.64
C PHE A 242 -4.72 23.49 18.78
N PRO A 243 -5.50 23.55 19.88
CA PRO A 243 -6.66 24.44 19.97
C PRO A 243 -6.27 25.92 20.03
N SER A 244 -5.06 26.23 20.52
CA SER A 244 -4.47 27.56 20.48
C SER A 244 -2.96 27.48 20.73
N LEU A 245 -2.18 28.14 19.89
CA LEU A 245 -0.73 28.27 20.06
C LEU A 245 -0.39 29.60 20.77
N PRO A 246 0.62 29.62 21.67
CA PRO A 246 1.03 30.85 22.34
C PRO A 246 1.62 31.85 21.35
N VAL A 247 1.56 33.15 21.68
CA VAL A 247 2.26 34.18 20.90
C VAL A 247 3.76 34.01 21.10
N LEU A 248 4.46 33.72 20.00
CA LEU A 248 5.92 33.60 19.95
C LEU A 248 6.59 34.98 20.05
N GLY A 249 6.04 35.97 19.35
CA GLY A 249 6.51 37.35 19.35
C GLY A 249 5.62 38.28 18.53
N THR A 250 5.92 39.58 18.56
CA THR A 250 5.22 40.60 17.78
C THR A 250 6.21 41.28 16.84
N THR A 251 5.86 41.40 15.56
CA THR A 251 6.73 42.03 14.55
C THR A 251 7.02 43.49 14.86
N ALA A 252 8.17 43.99 14.39
CA ALA A 252 8.60 45.36 14.64
C ALA A 252 7.66 46.38 14.01
N THR A 253 7.16 47.35 14.79
CA THR A 253 6.20 48.36 14.32
C THR A 253 6.81 49.54 13.57
N GLU A 254 8.11 49.77 13.69
CA GLU A 254 8.84 50.89 13.07
C GLU A 254 10.22 50.41 12.58
N ASN A 255 10.70 50.94 11.45
CA ASN A 255 12.05 50.65 10.98
C ASN A 255 13.09 51.28 11.93
N PRO A 256 14.06 50.51 12.45
CA PRO A 256 15.12 51.03 13.33
C PRO A 256 16.03 52.08 12.67
N GLU A 257 16.16 52.07 11.34
CA GLU A 257 16.97 53.00 10.56
C GLU A 257 16.18 54.21 10.02
N ASP A 258 14.87 54.05 9.78
CA ASP A 258 13.95 55.12 9.37
C ASP A 258 12.57 55.00 10.04
N SER A 259 12.40 55.67 11.17
CA SER A 259 11.14 55.67 11.94
C SER A 259 9.91 56.24 11.20
N THR A 260 10.02 56.65 9.93
CA THR A 260 8.88 57.02 9.09
C THR A 260 8.27 55.83 8.35
N GLN A 261 8.96 54.69 8.28
CA GLN A 261 8.44 53.40 7.84
C GLN A 261 7.88 52.64 9.04
N THR A 262 6.64 52.16 8.92
CA THR A 262 5.91 51.51 10.01
C THR A 262 5.16 50.29 9.50
N THR A 263 5.11 49.23 10.30
CA THR A 263 4.30 48.04 10.03
C THR A 263 3.10 47.97 10.98
N ALA A 264 2.26 46.95 10.82
CA ALA A 264 1.08 46.75 11.66
C ALA A 264 1.39 46.22 13.09
N GLY A 265 2.58 45.66 13.35
CA GLY A 265 2.89 44.96 14.59
C GLY A 265 2.00 43.73 14.78
N GLN A 266 2.29 42.68 14.03
CA GLN A 266 1.51 41.44 13.99
C GLN A 266 2.06 40.46 15.02
N ASP A 267 1.16 39.85 15.79
CA ASP A 267 1.52 38.71 16.64
C ASP A 267 1.74 37.49 15.74
N ILE A 268 2.88 36.84 15.92
CA ILE A 268 3.20 35.54 15.32
C ILE A 268 3.04 34.49 16.40
N LEU A 269 2.30 33.43 16.09
CA LEU A 269 2.10 32.31 17.01
C LEU A 269 3.29 31.35 16.93
N LEU A 270 3.46 30.55 17.98
CA LEU A 270 4.31 29.37 17.90
C LEU A 270 3.79 28.46 16.78
N GLY A 271 4.70 27.84 16.05
CA GLY A 271 4.47 26.97 14.91
C GLY A 271 5.84 26.58 14.38
N GLY A 272 5.97 26.25 13.09
CA GLY A 272 7.30 25.92 12.55
C GLY A 272 7.84 24.61 13.10
N LEU A 273 6.97 23.72 13.61
CA LEU A 273 7.39 22.61 14.45
C LEU A 273 7.98 21.49 13.61
N SER A 274 9.25 21.20 13.88
CA SER A 274 10.03 20.14 13.28
C SER A 274 10.56 19.18 14.37
N GLY A 275 10.76 17.92 13.98
CA GLY A 275 11.11 16.82 14.86
C GLY A 275 10.03 16.47 15.88
N LEU A 276 9.95 15.19 16.26
CA LEU A 276 9.08 14.75 17.34
C LEU A 276 9.73 13.64 18.17
N PHE A 277 9.67 13.78 19.50
CA PHE A 277 10.13 12.75 20.42
C PHE A 277 9.06 12.45 21.46
N TYR A 278 8.82 11.16 21.72
CA TYR A 278 7.88 10.71 22.74
C TYR A 278 8.61 10.43 24.07
N GLU A 279 8.25 11.16 25.12
CA GLU A 279 8.88 11.08 26.47
C GLU A 279 8.19 10.07 27.40
N GLY A 280 7.25 9.25 26.88
CA GLY A 280 6.44 8.35 27.70
C GLY A 280 5.11 8.95 28.19
N LYS A 281 4.39 8.20 29.02
CA LYS A 281 3.14 8.66 29.68
C LYS A 281 3.43 9.49 30.93
N ALA A 282 2.70 10.59 31.12
CA ALA A 282 2.68 11.35 32.37
C ALA A 282 1.89 10.62 33.47
N ASP A 283 2.06 11.04 34.74
CA ASP A 283 1.36 10.46 35.90
C ASP A 283 -0.18 10.52 35.78
N ASN A 284 -0.70 11.44 34.96
CA ASN A 284 -2.13 11.63 34.67
C ASN A 284 -2.63 10.73 33.53
N GLY A 285 -1.75 9.97 32.87
CA GLY A 285 -2.06 9.09 31.73
C GLY A 285 -1.91 9.75 30.35
N ASN A 286 -1.63 11.05 30.27
CA ASN A 286 -1.42 11.74 28.99
C ASN A 286 -0.10 11.31 28.34
N LEU A 287 -0.06 11.31 27.00
CA LEU A 287 1.17 11.12 26.24
C LEU A 287 2.02 12.40 26.30
N LYS A 288 3.32 12.31 26.59
CA LYS A 288 4.24 13.46 26.60
C LYS A 288 5.08 13.47 25.33
N PHE A 289 5.17 14.64 24.71
CA PHE A 289 5.96 14.84 23.51
C PHE A 289 6.88 16.04 23.65
N VAL A 290 7.95 16.00 22.85
CA VAL A 290 8.92 17.07 22.68
C VAL A 290 9.12 17.31 21.19
N THR A 291 9.17 18.58 20.79
CA THR A 291 9.39 19.04 19.42
C THR A 291 10.22 20.33 19.46
N VAL A 292 10.73 20.78 18.33
CA VAL A 292 11.49 22.02 18.21
C VAL A 292 10.93 22.86 17.07
N PRO A 293 10.77 24.17 17.22
CA PRO A 293 10.53 25.00 16.05
C PRO A 293 11.83 25.19 15.26
N ASP A 294 11.70 25.38 13.95
CA ASP A 294 12.77 25.71 13.00
C ASP A 294 13.52 27.04 13.37
N ARG A 295 14.19 27.66 12.40
CA ARG A 295 14.87 28.97 12.45
C ARG A 295 13.98 30.17 12.82
N GLY A 296 12.70 29.96 13.08
CA GLY A 296 11.75 30.99 13.43
C GLY A 296 11.08 31.64 12.20
N PRO A 297 10.07 32.50 12.44
CA PRO A 297 9.24 33.04 11.38
C PRO A 297 10.04 33.86 10.35
N ASN A 298 10.09 33.37 9.12
CA ASN A 298 10.83 33.96 8.01
C ASN A 298 10.02 33.91 6.71
N GLY A 299 10.43 34.70 5.70
CA GLY A 299 9.81 34.69 4.37
C GLY A 299 10.74 34.12 3.30
N ASN A 300 10.23 34.04 2.06
CA ASN A 300 11.04 33.64 0.90
C ASN A 300 12.21 34.59 0.63
N SER A 301 13.26 34.02 0.01
CA SER A 301 14.44 34.79 -0.43
C SER A 301 14.08 35.77 -1.56
N ALA A 302 14.07 37.06 -1.25
CA ALA A 302 13.53 38.15 -2.07
C ALA A 302 14.45 39.39 -2.04
N ASP A 303 14.31 40.28 -3.01
CA ASP A 303 15.01 41.58 -3.08
C ASP A 303 14.25 42.58 -2.20
N VAL A 304 14.56 42.60 -0.89
CA VAL A 304 13.77 43.36 0.10
C VAL A 304 14.12 44.85 0.05
N ASP A 305 15.37 45.20 -0.21
CA ASP A 305 15.83 46.60 -0.21
C ASP A 305 15.87 47.24 -1.62
N GLY A 306 15.66 46.46 -2.68
CA GLY A 306 15.60 46.89 -4.07
C GLY A 306 16.97 47.07 -4.72
N ASP A 307 18.04 46.50 -4.15
CA ASP A 307 19.39 46.53 -4.70
C ASP A 307 19.63 45.46 -5.79
N GLY A 308 18.71 44.51 -5.92
CA GLY A 308 18.72 43.43 -6.90
C GLY A 308 19.40 42.14 -6.45
N ALA A 309 19.91 42.07 -5.22
CA ALA A 309 20.27 40.84 -4.55
C ALA A 309 19.02 40.17 -3.94
N LYS A 310 19.19 38.95 -3.40
CA LYS A 310 18.12 38.24 -2.70
C LYS A 310 18.58 38.03 -1.26
N GLU A 311 17.72 38.44 -0.33
CA GLU A 311 17.93 38.32 1.11
C GLU A 311 16.81 37.51 1.75
N ARG A 312 17.09 36.99 2.96
CA ARG A 312 16.14 36.22 3.76
C ARG A 312 15.54 37.11 4.86
N PRO A 313 14.27 37.52 4.76
CA PRO A 313 13.62 38.36 5.77
C PRO A 313 13.18 37.55 6.99
N PHE A 314 13.60 37.98 8.18
CA PHE A 314 13.15 37.44 9.46
C PHE A 314 12.08 38.33 10.08
N ALA A 315 10.89 37.79 10.31
CA ALA A 315 9.80 38.51 10.95
C ALA A 315 10.06 38.75 12.44
N LEU A 316 10.79 37.83 13.08
CA LEU A 316 11.28 37.97 14.45
C LEU A 316 12.82 37.79 14.50
N PRO A 317 13.62 38.83 14.18
CA PRO A 317 15.09 38.74 14.15
C PRO A 317 15.77 38.32 15.47
N GLU A 318 15.07 38.50 16.59
CA GLU A 318 15.51 38.13 17.94
C GLU A 318 14.92 36.79 18.40
N TYR A 319 14.37 35.98 17.48
CA TYR A 319 13.94 34.63 17.78
C TYR A 319 15.10 33.84 18.39
N GLN A 320 14.83 33.24 19.55
CA GLN A 320 15.73 32.31 20.23
C GLN A 320 15.21 30.90 20.01
N ALA A 321 16.10 30.00 19.59
CA ALA A 321 15.81 28.58 19.41
C ALA A 321 15.39 27.94 20.73
N ARG A 322 14.49 26.95 20.67
CA ARG A 322 13.85 26.39 21.86
C ARG A 322 13.37 24.96 21.65
N VAL A 323 13.27 24.23 22.76
CA VAL A 323 12.51 22.99 22.86
C VAL A 323 11.11 23.31 23.33
N VAL A 324 10.10 22.71 22.71
CA VAL A 324 8.70 22.78 23.11
C VAL A 324 8.26 21.41 23.62
N LYS A 325 7.70 21.36 24.82
CA LYS A 325 7.13 20.14 25.40
C LYS A 325 5.63 20.28 25.53
N PHE A 326 4.87 19.22 25.27
CA PHE A 326 3.42 19.21 25.42
C PHE A 326 2.88 17.83 25.81
N GLU A 327 1.63 17.78 26.26
CA GLU A 327 0.92 16.57 26.62
C GLU A 327 -0.35 16.41 25.78
N LEU A 328 -0.62 15.21 25.25
CA LEU A 328 -1.90 14.85 24.62
C LEU A 328 -2.76 14.04 25.61
N ASN A 329 -3.97 14.53 25.89
CA ASN A 329 -5.03 13.72 26.49
C ASN A 329 -5.86 13.07 25.38
N GLU A 330 -5.61 11.80 25.09
CA GLU A 330 -6.28 11.06 24.02
C GLU A 330 -7.80 10.97 24.23
N THR A 331 -8.27 10.90 25.49
CA THR A 331 -9.70 10.79 25.81
C THR A 331 -10.48 12.06 25.49
N THR A 332 -9.91 13.23 25.78
CA THR A 332 -10.58 14.52 25.52
C THR A 332 -10.16 15.15 24.20
N GLY A 333 -9.10 14.64 23.56
CA GLY A 333 -8.45 15.22 22.39
C GLY A 333 -7.77 16.57 22.65
N VAL A 334 -7.46 16.88 23.91
CA VAL A 334 -6.88 18.18 24.28
C VAL A 334 -5.36 18.04 24.38
N ILE A 335 -4.66 18.94 23.70
CA ILE A 335 -3.21 19.12 23.85
C ILE A 335 -2.97 20.22 24.91
N GLU A 336 -2.33 19.88 26.03
CA GLU A 336 -2.07 20.76 27.18
C GLU A 336 -0.56 20.88 27.50
N ASN A 337 -0.21 21.79 28.41
CA ASN A 337 1.12 21.90 29.04
C ASN A 337 2.29 22.22 28.08
N LEU A 338 2.12 23.26 27.24
CA LEU A 338 3.23 23.84 26.47
C LEU A 338 4.24 24.50 27.42
N SER A 339 5.40 23.86 27.59
CA SER A 339 6.56 24.44 28.28
C SER A 339 7.76 24.52 27.35
N GLU A 340 8.59 25.53 27.54
CA GLU A 340 9.70 25.83 26.65
C GLU A 340 11.04 25.76 27.39
N VAL A 341 12.06 25.20 26.74
CA VAL A 341 13.46 25.28 27.17
C VAL A 341 14.24 26.09 26.14
N LEU A 342 14.69 27.29 26.54
CA LEU A 342 15.43 28.18 25.65
C LEU A 342 16.86 27.72 25.47
N LEU A 343 17.33 27.69 24.22
CA LEU A 343 18.66 27.20 23.87
C LEU A 343 19.71 28.31 23.96
N THR A 344 20.85 27.98 24.55
CA THR A 344 21.96 28.90 24.81
C THR A 344 23.29 28.26 24.47
N ARG A 345 24.31 29.09 24.19
CA ARG A 345 25.70 28.64 24.00
C ARG A 345 26.28 28.04 25.29
N GLU A 346 27.52 27.55 25.21
CA GLU A 346 28.26 26.93 26.32
C GLU A 346 28.44 27.82 27.58
N ASP A 347 28.18 29.12 27.47
CA ASP A 347 28.19 30.04 28.63
C ASP A 347 26.88 30.01 29.44
N GLY A 348 25.82 29.41 28.91
CA GLY A 348 24.48 29.31 29.51
C GLY A 348 23.69 30.62 29.51
N THR A 349 24.11 31.63 28.74
CA THR A 349 23.48 32.96 28.74
C THR A 349 23.34 33.59 27.36
N THR A 350 24.23 33.28 26.42
CA THR A 350 24.16 33.78 25.05
C THR A 350 23.14 32.95 24.28
N PRO A 351 22.05 33.56 23.75
CA PRO A 351 21.04 32.85 22.95
C PRO A 351 21.64 32.21 21.71
N ILE A 352 21.08 31.06 21.32
CA ILE A 352 21.16 30.58 19.94
C ILE A 352 19.97 31.18 19.18
N THR A 353 20.25 31.88 18.09
CA THR A 353 19.22 32.51 17.27
C THR A 353 18.89 31.66 16.04
N GLY A 354 17.84 32.01 15.30
CA GLY A 354 17.54 31.38 14.01
C GLY A 354 18.31 31.94 12.82
N ARG A 355 19.32 32.79 13.04
CA ARG A 355 20.05 33.46 11.95
C ARG A 355 21.14 32.54 11.36
N PRO A 356 21.47 32.66 10.06
CA PRO A 356 22.49 31.83 9.41
C PRO A 356 23.91 32.03 10.00
N ASN A 357 24.84 31.12 9.68
CA ASN A 357 26.18 31.06 10.30
C ASN A 357 27.28 31.83 9.56
N ILE A 358 27.44 31.62 8.25
CA ILE A 358 28.60 32.09 7.49
C ILE A 358 28.20 33.09 6.39
N PRO A 359 28.73 34.33 6.43
CA PRO A 359 28.55 35.32 5.37
C PRO A 359 29.07 34.84 4.00
N GLY A 360 28.26 35.01 2.95
CA GLY A 360 28.62 34.68 1.57
C GLY A 360 28.58 33.19 1.22
N VAL A 361 28.29 32.33 2.20
CA VAL A 361 28.03 30.90 2.03
C VAL A 361 26.56 30.61 2.31
N ASP A 362 26.06 31.11 3.44
CA ASP A 362 24.65 31.04 3.78
C ASP A 362 23.90 32.29 3.28
N GLU A 363 22.57 32.21 3.35
CA GLU A 363 21.68 33.29 2.96
C GLU A 363 21.95 34.59 3.76
N VAL A 364 21.70 35.75 3.16
CA VAL A 364 21.88 37.05 3.81
C VAL A 364 20.66 37.34 4.69
N PRO A 365 20.77 37.36 6.03
CA PRO A 365 19.61 37.63 6.88
C PRO A 365 19.31 39.13 6.89
N VAL A 366 18.04 39.50 6.73
CA VAL A 366 17.56 40.88 6.84
C VAL A 366 16.36 40.98 7.78
N ASP A 367 16.10 42.16 8.32
CA ASP A 367 14.81 42.45 8.97
C ASP A 367 13.70 42.70 7.93
N LEU A 368 12.47 42.93 8.41
CA LEU A 368 11.30 43.21 7.55
C LEU A 368 11.42 44.47 6.67
N PHE A 369 12.47 45.28 6.83
CA PHE A 369 12.70 46.49 6.06
C PHE A 369 13.93 46.38 5.14
N GLY A 370 14.56 45.20 5.06
CA GLY A 370 15.74 44.96 4.24
C GLY A 370 17.05 45.38 4.91
N ASN A 371 17.05 45.70 6.22
CA ASN A 371 18.30 46.00 6.90
C ASN A 371 19.04 44.69 7.21
N GLU A 372 20.29 44.57 6.76
CA GLU A 372 21.15 43.40 7.01
C GLU A 372 21.32 43.15 8.52
N LEU A 373 21.04 41.91 8.92
CA LEU A 373 21.22 41.40 10.27
C LEU A 373 22.61 40.75 10.42
N GLY A 374 23.10 40.69 11.65
CA GLY A 374 24.33 39.96 11.93
C GLY A 374 24.12 38.45 11.84
N TYR A 375 25.07 37.73 11.23
CA TYR A 375 25.16 36.28 11.28
C TYR A 375 25.41 35.79 12.71
N ASP A 376 24.94 34.58 13.03
CA ASP A 376 25.16 33.92 14.31
C ASP A 376 25.96 32.64 14.08
N GLU A 377 27.21 32.59 14.55
CA GLU A 377 28.11 31.43 14.41
C GLU A 377 27.50 30.09 14.86
N PHE A 378 26.56 30.13 15.80
CA PHE A 378 25.84 28.97 16.36
C PHE A 378 24.34 29.05 16.12
N GLY A 379 23.87 29.98 15.28
CA GLY A 379 22.47 30.05 14.91
C GLY A 379 22.05 28.76 14.18
N ALA A 380 20.79 28.38 14.32
CA ALA A 380 20.34 27.05 13.92
C ALA A 380 18.97 27.12 13.26
N ASP A 381 18.80 26.30 12.23
CA ASP A 381 17.50 25.88 11.72
C ASP A 381 17.25 24.47 12.21
N LEU A 382 16.67 24.34 13.39
CA LEU A 382 16.62 23.05 14.09
C LEU A 382 15.50 22.18 13.52
N GLU A 383 15.86 20.93 13.22
CA GLU A 383 14.93 19.94 12.66
C GLU A 383 14.69 18.79 13.66
N GLY A 384 15.07 17.55 13.33
CA GLY A 384 14.94 16.38 14.19
C GLY A 384 15.46 16.58 15.61
N VAL A 385 14.78 15.97 16.58
CA VAL A 385 15.12 16.00 18.00
C VAL A 385 15.02 14.62 18.64
N VAL A 386 16.04 14.24 19.41
CA VAL A 386 16.02 13.03 20.25
C VAL A 386 16.52 13.35 21.66
N ILE A 387 15.95 12.69 22.66
CA ILE A 387 16.31 12.88 24.07
C ILE A 387 17.06 11.65 24.58
N ALA A 388 18.28 11.84 25.07
CA ALA A 388 19.04 10.76 25.68
C ALA A 388 18.57 10.46 27.11
N ASP A 389 18.95 9.30 27.65
CA ASP A 389 18.59 8.84 29.01
C ASP A 389 18.96 9.83 30.13
N ASP A 390 19.99 10.65 29.94
CA ASP A 390 20.41 11.67 30.89
C ASP A 390 19.61 12.99 30.81
N GLY A 391 18.66 13.05 29.88
CA GLY A 391 17.80 14.20 29.59
C GLY A 391 18.45 15.27 28.71
N SER A 392 19.62 15.00 28.12
CA SER A 392 20.21 15.87 27.09
C SER A 392 19.41 15.78 25.78
N PHE A 393 19.42 16.87 25.03
CA PHE A 393 18.75 16.98 23.74
C PHE A 393 19.78 16.93 22.62
N TRP A 394 19.59 16.02 21.69
CA TRP A 394 20.32 15.97 20.43
C TRP A 394 19.44 16.50 19.31
N MET A 395 20.00 17.38 18.48
CA MET A 395 19.28 18.03 17.39
C MET A 395 20.17 18.19 16.17
N VAL A 396 19.54 18.31 15.01
CA VAL A 396 20.20 18.54 13.71
C VAL A 396 19.78 19.89 13.10
N ASP A 397 20.46 20.30 12.04
CA ASP A 397 20.36 21.65 11.47
C ASP A 397 20.27 21.63 9.94
N GLU A 398 19.28 22.35 9.39
CA GLU A 398 19.05 22.46 7.95
C GLU A 398 19.92 23.56 7.30
N TYR A 399 20.42 24.55 8.08
CA TYR A 399 21.36 25.55 7.55
C TYR A 399 22.68 24.95 7.15
N ARG A 400 23.02 23.75 7.62
CA ARG A 400 24.19 22.97 7.22
C ARG A 400 24.19 21.71 8.08
N PRO A 401 24.71 20.59 7.56
CA PRO A 401 24.92 19.40 8.38
C PRO A 401 25.73 19.73 9.64
N ALA A 402 25.00 19.80 10.75
CA ALA A 402 25.54 20.04 12.06
C ALA A 402 24.68 19.30 13.08
N ILE A 403 25.33 18.79 14.13
CA ILE A 403 24.69 18.05 15.20
C ILE A 403 24.95 18.79 16.51
N TYR A 404 23.89 19.15 17.22
CA TYR A 404 23.95 19.87 18.49
C TYR A 404 23.61 18.94 19.65
N ASN A 405 24.31 19.11 20.76
CA ASN A 405 23.99 18.49 22.04
C ASN A 405 23.77 19.56 23.10
N PHE A 406 22.60 19.57 23.73
CA PHE A 406 22.25 20.46 24.81
C PHE A 406 22.00 19.67 26.10
N ASP A 407 22.40 20.22 27.25
CA ASP A 407 21.93 19.66 28.51
C ASP A 407 20.43 19.89 28.71
N SER A 408 19.84 19.20 29.70
CA SER A 408 18.41 19.32 30.04
C SER A 408 17.93 20.74 30.38
N THR A 409 18.83 21.72 30.55
CA THR A 409 18.51 23.13 30.79
C THR A 409 18.54 23.99 29.53
N GLY A 410 18.89 23.41 28.37
CA GLY A 410 19.04 24.11 27.10
C GLY A 410 20.42 24.72 26.89
N LYS A 411 21.42 24.31 27.65
CA LYS A 411 22.79 24.81 27.51
C LYS A 411 23.60 23.91 26.58
N LEU A 412 24.22 24.50 25.56
CA LEU A 412 25.07 23.77 24.61
C LEU A 412 26.22 23.05 25.34
N ILE A 413 26.36 21.76 25.05
CA ILE A 413 27.46 20.90 25.47
C ILE A 413 28.49 20.83 24.35
N ASN A 414 28.06 20.45 23.14
CA ASN A 414 28.89 20.30 21.95
C ASN A 414 28.08 20.65 20.70
N ARG A 415 28.78 21.06 19.63
CA ARG A 415 28.26 21.13 18.27
C ARG A 415 29.30 20.49 17.34
N PHE A 416 28.88 19.51 16.55
CA PHE A 416 29.71 18.86 15.53
C PHE A 416 29.33 19.39 14.15
N VAL A 417 30.33 19.67 13.32
CA VAL A 417 30.17 20.21 11.96
C VAL A 417 31.13 19.50 11.00
N ALA A 418 30.88 19.62 9.70
CA ALA A 418 31.74 19.08 8.66
C ALA A 418 33.17 19.65 8.74
N GLU A 419 34.16 18.80 8.49
CA GLU A 419 35.55 19.23 8.31
C GLU A 419 35.67 20.33 7.23
N GLY A 420 36.47 21.36 7.51
CA GLY A 420 36.65 22.50 6.60
C GLY A 420 35.63 23.63 6.78
N THR A 421 34.67 23.50 7.72
CA THR A 421 33.68 24.55 7.99
C THR A 421 34.31 25.89 8.35
N GLY A 422 35.39 25.91 9.16
CA GLY A 422 36.12 27.14 9.47
C GLY A 422 36.74 27.80 8.23
N ASP A 423 37.28 27.01 7.31
CA ASP A 423 37.95 27.48 6.10
C ASP A 423 36.96 28.19 5.16
N LEU A 424 35.69 27.75 5.11
CA LEU A 424 34.62 28.43 4.34
C LEU A 424 34.42 29.90 4.74
N ALA A 425 34.76 30.27 5.97
CA ALA A 425 34.66 31.65 6.50
C ALA A 425 36.01 32.36 6.65
N ASP A 426 37.10 31.78 6.12
CA ASP A 426 38.47 32.20 6.40
C ASP A 426 38.76 32.29 7.93
N GLN A 427 38.18 31.38 8.73
CA GLN A 427 38.33 31.31 10.20
C GLN A 427 39.07 30.05 10.66
N PRO A 428 39.67 30.05 11.87
CA PRO A 428 40.28 28.84 12.41
C PRO A 428 39.26 27.71 12.61
N ALA A 429 39.67 26.47 12.36
CA ALA A 429 38.90 25.28 12.71
C ALA A 429 38.44 25.31 14.19
N GLY A 430 37.20 24.90 14.45
CA GLY A 430 36.59 25.00 15.78
C GLY A 430 35.76 26.26 16.03
N THR A 431 35.77 27.24 15.11
CA THR A 431 35.04 28.52 15.28
C THR A 431 33.53 28.33 15.31
N PHE A 432 33.01 27.46 14.45
CA PHE A 432 31.59 27.16 14.33
C PHE A 432 31.19 25.91 15.12
N GLY A 433 32.13 25.14 15.64
CA GLY A 433 31.86 23.84 16.26
C GLY A 433 33.06 22.92 16.04
N THR A 434 33.03 21.75 16.67
CA THR A 434 34.06 20.73 16.49
C THR A 434 33.93 20.11 15.10
N GLU A 435 34.98 20.22 14.30
CA GLU A 435 35.04 19.71 12.93
C GLU A 435 35.42 18.23 12.93
N THR A 436 34.41 17.35 12.92
CA THR A 436 34.57 15.88 12.92
C THR A 436 33.71 15.16 11.89
N LEU A 437 32.67 15.80 11.35
CA LEU A 437 31.82 15.15 10.35
C LEU A 437 32.53 15.13 8.99
N PRO A 438 32.27 14.14 8.11
CA PRO A 438 32.94 14.06 6.82
C PRO A 438 32.80 15.35 6.00
N ALA A 439 33.88 15.76 5.31
CA ALA A 439 33.95 17.03 4.59
C ALA A 439 32.90 17.14 3.47
N GLU A 440 32.48 16.00 2.90
CA GLU A 440 31.47 15.86 1.85
C GLU A 440 30.13 16.51 2.24
N TYR A 441 29.77 16.51 3.53
CA TYR A 441 28.56 17.15 4.03
C TYR A 441 28.57 18.69 3.86
N SER A 442 29.74 19.30 3.61
CA SER A 442 29.83 20.71 3.21
C SER A 442 29.26 20.96 1.80
N SER A 443 29.18 19.94 0.96
CA SER A 443 28.64 20.00 -0.42
C SER A 443 27.11 19.86 -0.47
N ARG A 444 26.42 20.10 0.64
CA ARG A 444 24.95 20.10 0.70
C ARG A 444 24.33 21.13 -0.26
N ARG A 445 23.05 20.96 -0.62
CA ARG A 445 22.25 22.04 -1.26
C ARG A 445 21.97 23.16 -0.24
N PRO A 446 22.14 24.46 -0.57
CA PRO A 446 21.80 25.53 0.37
C PRO A 446 20.42 25.30 0.98
N ASN A 447 20.31 25.45 2.30
CA ASN A 447 19.08 25.21 3.04
C ASN A 447 18.59 23.75 3.03
N ARG A 448 19.48 22.76 2.89
CA ARG A 448 19.15 21.32 2.89
C ARG A 448 20.19 20.54 3.67
N GLY A 449 20.23 20.78 4.98
CA GLY A 449 21.15 20.14 5.92
C GLY A 449 20.67 18.78 6.38
N PHE A 450 20.94 18.45 7.64
CA PHE A 450 20.38 17.25 8.26
C PHE A 450 18.92 17.50 8.65
N GLU A 451 18.03 16.57 8.31
CA GLU A 451 16.60 16.66 8.64
C GLU A 451 16.27 15.89 9.92
N ALA A 452 16.81 14.68 10.05
CA ALA A 452 16.42 13.77 11.13
C ALA A 452 17.61 13.36 11.99
N VAL A 453 17.33 13.05 13.25
CA VAL A 453 18.30 12.48 14.19
C VAL A 453 17.65 11.37 15.00
N ALA A 454 18.34 10.23 15.09
CA ALA A 454 17.87 9.07 15.83
C ALA A 454 19.00 8.51 16.69
N LEU A 455 18.69 8.12 17.93
CA LEU A 455 19.66 7.57 18.87
C LEU A 455 19.45 6.07 19.01
N ASP A 456 20.43 5.30 18.55
CA ASP A 456 20.55 3.89 18.91
C ASP A 456 21.09 3.78 20.33
N THR A 457 20.20 3.40 21.25
CA THR A 457 20.50 3.26 22.67
C THR A 457 21.30 2.01 23.00
N ASP A 458 21.29 1.00 22.14
CA ASP A 458 21.95 -0.28 22.37
C ASP A 458 23.43 -0.20 22.06
N GLU A 459 23.77 0.40 20.92
CA GLU A 459 25.16 0.60 20.49
C GLU A 459 25.74 1.97 20.89
N SER A 460 24.89 2.88 21.37
CA SER A 460 25.25 4.28 21.66
C SER A 460 25.75 5.01 20.41
N ILE A 461 25.07 4.84 19.28
CA ILE A 461 25.34 5.53 18.01
C ILE A 461 24.25 6.56 17.76
N LEU A 462 24.65 7.79 17.42
CA LEU A 462 23.71 8.82 17.00
C LEU A 462 23.70 8.90 15.47
N TYR A 463 22.56 8.60 14.87
CA TYR A 463 22.34 8.67 13.44
C TYR A 463 21.76 10.01 13.03
N ALA A 464 22.27 10.61 11.96
CA ALA A 464 21.78 11.83 11.34
C ALA A 464 21.52 11.60 9.84
N PHE A 465 20.37 12.04 9.35
CA PHE A 465 19.93 11.80 7.98
C PHE A 465 19.97 13.11 7.20
N ILE A 466 20.68 13.13 6.06
CA ILE A 466 20.67 14.31 5.20
C ILE A 466 19.32 14.43 4.49
N GLN A 467 18.75 15.64 4.47
CA GLN A 467 17.41 15.86 3.95
C GLN A 467 17.27 15.50 2.47
N THR A 468 18.25 15.91 1.64
CA THR A 468 18.24 15.73 0.18
C THR A 468 19.60 15.25 -0.31
N PRO A 469 19.70 14.64 -1.49
CA PRO A 469 20.99 14.25 -2.08
C PRO A 469 21.98 15.41 -2.08
N LEU A 470 23.23 15.16 -1.68
CA LEU A 470 24.24 16.21 -1.62
C LEU A 470 24.50 16.79 -3.01
N ALA A 471 24.79 18.09 -3.09
CA ALA A 471 25.29 18.74 -4.30
C ALA A 471 26.78 18.43 -4.50
N ASN A 472 27.09 17.13 -4.53
CA ASN A 472 28.43 16.57 -4.59
C ASN A 472 28.57 15.74 -5.88
N PRO A 473 29.36 16.17 -6.87
CA PRO A 473 30.18 17.39 -6.88
C PRO A 473 29.37 18.67 -7.16
N ASP A 474 28.14 18.56 -7.67
CA ASP A 474 27.35 19.74 -8.03
C ASP A 474 25.83 19.56 -7.91
N ARG A 475 25.10 20.65 -8.18
CA ARG A 475 23.64 20.70 -8.07
C ARG A 475 22.93 19.87 -9.15
N ALA A 476 23.52 19.69 -10.33
CA ALA A 476 22.91 18.88 -11.37
C ALA A 476 22.92 17.40 -10.97
N THR A 477 24.03 16.91 -10.40
CA THR A 477 24.14 15.58 -9.80
C THR A 477 23.08 15.38 -8.71
N SER A 478 23.00 16.27 -7.72
CA SER A 478 21.98 16.20 -6.66
C SER A 478 20.54 16.14 -7.17
N ASN A 479 20.21 16.91 -8.21
CA ASN A 479 18.85 16.93 -8.77
C ASN A 479 18.47 15.62 -9.50
N GLY A 480 19.47 14.85 -9.96
CA GLY A 480 19.28 13.58 -10.66
C GLY A 480 19.62 12.36 -9.80
N SER A 481 20.03 12.57 -8.55
CA SER A 481 20.36 11.51 -7.60
C SER A 481 19.18 11.22 -6.69
N ASP A 482 19.12 9.97 -6.26
CA ASP A 482 18.08 9.43 -5.39
C ASP A 482 18.67 9.00 -4.05
N ILE A 483 19.98 9.14 -3.94
CA ILE A 483 20.75 8.71 -2.80
C ILE A 483 20.90 9.85 -1.82
N ILE A 484 20.40 9.63 -0.61
CA ILE A 484 20.77 10.39 0.58
C ILE A 484 21.67 9.53 1.46
N ARG A 485 22.28 10.16 2.46
CA ARG A 485 23.24 9.52 3.37
C ARG A 485 22.70 9.49 4.80
N VAL A 486 22.88 8.35 5.45
CA VAL A 486 22.67 8.17 6.90
C VAL A 486 24.03 8.12 7.58
N LEU A 487 24.33 9.10 8.44
CA LEU A 487 25.60 9.20 9.15
C LEU A 487 25.44 8.74 10.59
N GLY A 488 26.16 7.70 11.01
CA GLY A 488 26.30 7.32 12.41
C GLY A 488 27.55 7.94 13.04
N ILE A 489 27.41 8.58 14.20
CA ILE A 489 28.53 9.12 14.98
C ILE A 489 28.58 8.56 16.41
N ASP A 490 29.78 8.53 17.00
CA ASP A 490 29.92 8.37 18.46
C ASP A 490 29.51 9.67 19.15
N PRO A 491 28.42 9.70 19.94
CA PRO A 491 27.91 10.91 20.59
C PRO A 491 28.88 11.52 21.62
N THR A 492 29.89 10.76 22.07
CA THR A 492 30.91 11.26 23.01
C THR A 492 31.95 12.10 22.31
N THR A 493 32.35 11.70 21.11
CA THR A 493 33.51 12.27 20.40
C THR A 493 33.11 13.10 19.18
N GLY A 494 31.97 12.81 18.58
CA GLY A 494 31.54 13.37 17.30
C GLY A 494 32.15 12.70 16.09
N GLU A 495 32.97 11.66 16.28
CA GLU A 495 33.65 10.95 15.21
C GLU A 495 32.66 10.03 14.47
N PRO A 496 32.71 9.97 13.13
CA PRO A 496 31.88 9.08 12.35
C PRO A 496 32.27 7.61 12.62
N VAL A 497 31.26 6.77 12.79
CA VAL A 497 31.41 5.31 12.98
C VAL A 497 30.71 4.51 11.87
N ALA A 498 29.76 5.12 11.17
CA ALA A 498 29.09 4.53 10.03
C ALA A 498 28.58 5.57 9.03
N GLU A 499 28.50 5.20 7.75
CA GLU A 499 27.81 5.95 6.72
C GLU A 499 27.08 4.96 5.79
N TYR A 500 25.80 5.18 5.51
CA TYR A 500 25.00 4.29 4.64
C TYR A 500 24.34 5.05 3.50
N ALA A 501 24.19 4.39 2.36
CA ALA A 501 23.39 4.88 1.23
C ALA A 501 21.92 4.55 1.45
N TYR A 502 21.06 5.57 1.41
CA TYR A 502 19.60 5.42 1.51
C TYR A 502 18.97 5.95 0.22
N LEU A 503 18.07 5.17 -0.36
CA LEU A 503 17.45 5.49 -1.65
C LEU A 503 16.03 5.99 -1.44
N LEU A 504 15.69 7.12 -2.06
CA LEU A 504 14.33 7.69 -2.04
C LEU A 504 13.39 6.93 -3.01
N GLU A 505 12.11 6.81 -2.65
CA GLU A 505 11.08 6.01 -3.34
C GLU A 505 10.78 6.48 -4.77
N ASP A 506 10.74 7.80 -5.03
CA ASP A 506 10.28 8.33 -6.32
C ASP A 506 10.94 9.66 -6.70
N THR A 507 11.82 9.58 -7.68
CA THR A 507 12.74 10.66 -8.02
C THR A 507 12.69 11.07 -9.49
N ALA A 508 11.94 10.36 -10.32
CA ALA A 508 11.84 10.72 -11.72
C ALA A 508 10.70 11.74 -11.89
N LYS A 509 11.07 13.03 -11.98
CA LYS A 509 10.09 14.11 -12.10
C LYS A 509 9.17 13.91 -13.30
N GLY A 510 7.87 13.78 -13.04
CA GLY A 510 6.82 13.69 -14.06
C GLY A 510 6.56 12.28 -14.59
N VAL A 511 7.06 11.26 -13.89
CA VAL A 511 6.72 9.86 -14.15
C VAL A 511 5.41 9.51 -13.41
N ARG A 512 5.29 9.87 -12.12
CA ARG A 512 4.00 9.97 -11.40
C ARG A 512 3.40 11.37 -11.49
N PRO A 513 2.07 11.52 -11.67
CA PRO A 513 1.38 12.73 -11.26
C PRO A 513 1.44 12.84 -9.73
N GLY A 514 1.81 14.03 -9.22
CA GLY A 514 2.35 14.21 -7.87
C GLY A 514 3.74 14.83 -7.92
N GLY A 515 4.36 15.07 -6.77
CA GLY A 515 5.70 15.65 -6.71
C GLY A 515 6.78 14.57 -6.67
N ARG A 516 7.97 14.92 -7.15
CA ARG A 516 9.19 14.13 -6.91
C ARG A 516 9.42 14.04 -5.39
N VAL A 517 9.47 12.82 -4.84
CA VAL A 517 9.95 12.55 -3.49
C VAL A 517 11.46 12.80 -3.46
N ASP A 518 11.84 14.04 -3.17
CA ASP A 518 13.23 14.49 -3.19
C ASP A 518 13.81 14.81 -1.81
N LYS A 519 13.08 14.46 -0.74
CA LYS A 519 13.55 14.62 0.64
C LYS A 519 12.90 13.67 1.64
N ILE A 520 13.52 13.60 2.82
CA ILE A 520 12.91 13.08 4.03
C ILE A 520 12.30 14.19 4.89
N GLY A 521 11.43 13.82 5.84
CA GLY A 521 10.83 14.73 6.81
C GLY A 521 11.28 14.51 8.26
N ASP A 522 11.37 13.26 8.73
CA ASP A 522 11.94 12.89 10.03
C ASP A 522 12.24 11.39 10.07
N ALA A 523 12.97 10.93 11.10
CA ALA A 523 13.30 9.53 11.33
C ALA A 523 13.40 9.20 12.82
N ILE A 524 12.93 8.00 13.21
CA ILE A 524 12.96 7.53 14.60
C ILE A 524 13.48 6.10 14.69
N TYR A 525 14.37 5.83 15.66
CA TYR A 525 14.91 4.50 15.92
C TYR A 525 13.84 3.57 16.50
N ALA A 526 13.75 2.36 15.96
CA ALA A 526 12.77 1.33 16.33
C ALA A 526 13.41 0.11 17.02
N GLY A 527 14.73 0.08 17.20
CA GLY A 527 15.46 -1.06 17.77
C GLY A 527 16.12 -1.94 16.71
N ASP A 528 17.15 -2.69 17.09
CA ASP A 528 17.84 -3.68 16.25
C ASP A 528 18.25 -3.16 14.86
N GLY A 529 18.77 -1.92 14.78
CA GLY A 529 19.16 -1.29 13.52
C GLY A 529 18.01 -0.81 12.63
N LYS A 530 16.77 -0.85 13.12
CA LYS A 530 15.57 -0.40 12.39
C LYS A 530 15.19 1.04 12.70
N PHE A 531 14.60 1.72 11.71
CA PHE A 531 14.06 3.07 11.83
C PHE A 531 12.75 3.21 11.08
N TYR A 532 11.83 4.03 11.60
CA TYR A 532 10.78 4.59 10.75
C TYR A 532 11.26 5.90 10.14
N VAL A 533 11.03 6.11 8.84
CA VAL A 533 11.47 7.30 8.11
C VAL A 533 10.31 7.88 7.31
N ILE A 534 10.10 9.20 7.40
CA ILE A 534 9.18 9.93 6.52
C ILE A 534 9.93 10.34 5.25
N GLU A 535 9.43 9.95 4.10
CA GLU A 535 9.82 10.50 2.80
C GLU A 535 8.69 11.38 2.24
N ARG A 536 9.04 12.50 1.60
CA ARG A 536 8.03 13.43 1.08
C ARG A 536 8.41 14.15 -0.20
N ASP A 537 7.39 14.50 -0.97
CA ASP A 537 7.47 15.53 -2.01
C ASP A 537 7.13 16.93 -1.44
N SER A 538 7.04 17.93 -2.33
CA SER A 538 6.62 19.30 -1.97
C SER A 538 5.16 19.61 -2.34
N GLU A 539 4.39 18.62 -2.80
CA GLU A 539 2.99 18.83 -3.16
C GLU A 539 2.08 18.76 -1.93
N VAL A 540 0.86 19.28 -2.09
CA VAL A 540 -0.19 19.29 -1.07
C VAL A 540 -1.40 18.48 -1.53
N GLY A 541 -2.18 17.98 -0.58
CA GLY A 541 -3.48 17.36 -0.84
C GLY A 541 -3.42 15.83 -0.97
N ALA A 542 -4.53 15.26 -1.44
CA ALA A 542 -4.70 13.80 -1.54
C ALA A 542 -3.72 13.13 -2.50
N ASP A 543 -3.19 13.88 -3.47
CA ASP A 543 -2.33 13.37 -4.54
C ASP A 543 -0.83 13.58 -4.21
N ALA A 544 -0.51 14.02 -2.98
CA ALA A 544 0.86 14.22 -2.52
C ALA A 544 1.48 12.90 -2.03
N ASN A 545 2.78 12.76 -2.19
CA ASN A 545 3.54 11.60 -1.73
C ASN A 545 4.20 11.93 -0.39
N LYS A 546 3.71 11.31 0.70
CA LYS A 546 4.19 11.47 2.08
C LYS A 546 4.28 10.09 2.74
N PHE A 547 5.28 9.31 2.37
CA PHE A 547 5.42 7.92 2.77
C PHE A 547 6.04 7.80 4.17
N ILE A 548 5.62 6.79 4.93
CA ILE A 548 6.38 6.26 6.06
C ILE A 548 6.94 4.91 5.64
N PHE A 549 8.24 4.73 5.84
CA PHE A 549 8.95 3.47 5.64
C PHE A 549 9.42 2.90 6.97
N ASP A 550 9.33 1.58 7.13
CA ASP A 550 10.12 0.79 8.08
C ASP A 550 11.44 0.45 7.38
N THR A 551 12.57 0.78 7.97
CA THR A 551 13.89 0.74 7.32
C THR A 551 14.86 -0.03 8.18
N ASN A 552 15.77 -0.79 7.59
CA ASN A 552 16.72 -1.65 8.31
C ASN A 552 18.14 -1.43 7.80
N LEU A 553 19.08 -1.13 8.72
CA LEU A 553 20.50 -1.02 8.42
C LEU A 553 21.23 -2.36 8.39
N LEU A 554 20.61 -3.44 8.90
CA LEU A 554 21.17 -4.78 8.77
C LEU A 554 21.31 -5.13 7.27
N GLY A 555 22.45 -5.72 6.88
CA GLY A 555 22.78 -5.97 5.47
C GLY A 555 23.32 -4.79 4.67
N ALA A 556 23.03 -3.55 5.11
CA ALA A 556 23.49 -2.36 4.42
C ALA A 556 25.01 -2.20 4.50
N THR A 557 25.63 -1.80 3.39
CA THR A 557 27.09 -1.62 3.35
C THR A 557 27.49 -0.32 4.05
N ASN A 558 28.31 -0.43 5.10
CA ASN A 558 28.94 0.74 5.71
C ASN A 558 30.01 1.31 4.76
N LEU A 559 29.75 2.51 4.26
CA LEU A 559 30.56 3.24 3.28
C LEU A 559 31.62 4.14 3.93
N LEU A 560 31.70 4.20 5.25
CA LEU A 560 32.77 4.95 5.91
C LEU A 560 34.14 4.43 5.45
N ASN A 561 35.04 5.35 5.06
CA ASN A 561 36.35 5.03 4.46
C ASN A 561 36.30 4.28 3.11
N SER A 562 35.19 4.35 2.38
CA SER A 562 35.09 3.87 1.00
C SER A 562 35.34 4.99 -0.02
N TYR A 563 36.07 4.68 -1.09
CA TYR A 563 36.38 5.61 -2.18
C TYR A 563 35.83 5.10 -3.50
N LEU A 564 34.92 5.86 -4.10
CA LEU A 564 34.31 5.54 -5.39
C LEU A 564 35.10 6.20 -6.54
N VAL A 565 35.31 5.46 -7.62
CA VAL A 565 36.11 5.90 -8.77
C VAL A 565 35.43 5.44 -10.06
N ASN A 566 35.28 6.35 -11.01
CA ASN A 566 34.81 6.03 -12.36
C ASN A 566 36.00 6.02 -13.33
N VAL A 567 36.04 5.00 -14.17
CA VAL A 567 37.08 4.76 -15.15
C VAL A 567 36.42 4.66 -16.53
N ASN A 568 36.55 5.72 -17.32
CA ASN A 568 35.89 5.81 -18.62
C ASN A 568 36.94 5.68 -19.74
N SER A 569 36.70 4.81 -20.71
CA SER A 569 37.55 4.71 -21.91
C SER A 569 36.81 5.15 -23.18
N SER A 570 37.49 5.94 -24.01
CA SER A 570 37.02 6.33 -25.36
C SER A 570 37.96 5.85 -26.47
N ALA A 571 38.85 4.91 -26.15
CA ALA A 571 39.94 4.51 -27.01
C ALA A 571 39.49 3.53 -28.12
N SER A 572 39.95 3.78 -29.35
CA SER A 572 39.94 2.81 -30.46
C SER A 572 38.58 2.17 -30.83
N GLY A 573 37.44 2.80 -30.48
CA GLY A 573 36.10 2.32 -30.81
C GLY A 573 35.54 1.28 -29.85
N VAL A 574 36.11 1.19 -28.64
CA VAL A 574 35.57 0.42 -27.51
C VAL A 574 35.31 1.41 -26.38
N GLU A 575 34.04 1.69 -26.12
CA GLU A 575 33.60 2.49 -24.96
C GLU A 575 33.20 1.51 -23.85
N PHE A 576 33.71 1.72 -22.64
CA PHE A 576 33.26 1.05 -21.42
C PHE A 576 33.37 2.02 -20.25
N ASP A 577 32.45 1.84 -19.31
CA ASP A 577 32.46 2.48 -18.01
C ASP A 577 32.75 1.41 -16.95
N LEU A 578 33.75 1.69 -16.11
CA LEU A 578 34.18 0.82 -15.02
C LEU A 578 34.09 1.62 -13.73
N ASN A 579 33.26 1.13 -12.82
CA ASN A 579 33.11 1.68 -11.49
C ASN A 579 33.98 0.87 -10.53
N LEU A 580 34.68 1.54 -9.63
CA LEU A 580 35.51 0.92 -8.61
C LEU A 580 35.14 1.46 -7.24
N GLN A 581 35.15 0.59 -6.23
CA GLN A 581 35.06 0.98 -4.83
C GLN A 581 36.31 0.44 -4.10
N LEU A 582 37.10 1.35 -3.52
CA LEU A 582 38.17 0.99 -2.61
C LEU A 582 37.67 1.14 -1.17
N GLN A 583 37.47 0.02 -0.47
CA GLN A 583 37.15 -0.02 0.95
C GLN A 583 38.42 -0.19 1.77
N VAL A 584 38.67 0.75 2.68
CA VAL A 584 39.84 0.74 3.57
C VAL A 584 39.40 0.37 4.98
N ASN A 585 39.88 -0.77 5.46
CA ASN A 585 39.46 -1.33 6.75
C ASN A 585 40.56 -1.19 7.80
N ASP A 586 40.20 -0.79 9.02
CA ASP A 586 41.13 -0.56 10.13
C ASP A 586 41.87 -1.85 10.58
N ASP A 587 41.28 -3.01 10.32
CA ASP A 587 41.88 -4.32 10.58
C ASP A 587 42.93 -4.73 9.54
N GLY A 588 43.05 -3.96 8.45
CA GLY A 588 43.95 -4.16 7.33
C GLY A 588 43.42 -5.05 6.21
N ASN A 589 42.16 -5.49 6.29
CA ASN A 589 41.48 -6.26 5.24
C ASN A 589 40.90 -5.34 4.17
N ASN A 590 41.75 -4.54 3.50
CA ASN A 590 41.26 -3.62 2.46
C ASN A 590 40.72 -4.39 1.26
N LEU A 591 39.62 -3.93 0.70
CA LEU A 591 38.97 -4.52 -0.47
C LEU A 591 38.90 -3.51 -1.60
N LEU A 592 39.16 -3.98 -2.81
CA LEU A 592 38.92 -3.22 -4.03
C LEU A 592 37.86 -3.95 -4.84
N ASN A 593 36.66 -3.42 -4.81
CA ASN A 593 35.52 -3.90 -5.57
C ASN A 593 35.46 -3.19 -6.92
N PHE A 594 34.90 -3.86 -7.90
CA PHE A 594 34.69 -3.31 -9.23
C PHE A 594 33.36 -3.78 -9.80
N GLY A 595 32.77 -2.92 -10.61
CA GLY A 595 31.54 -3.16 -11.36
C GLY A 595 31.69 -2.65 -12.77
N PHE A 596 31.40 -3.48 -13.77
CA PHE A 596 31.31 -3.06 -15.17
C PHE A 596 29.84 -2.88 -15.55
N SER A 597 29.44 -1.65 -15.87
CA SER A 597 28.21 -1.40 -16.62
C SER A 597 28.54 -1.56 -18.10
N SER A 598 27.99 -2.56 -18.80
CA SER A 598 28.31 -2.74 -20.22
C SER A 598 27.17 -3.36 -21.03
N GLU A 599 26.78 -2.66 -22.11
CA GLU A 599 25.94 -3.18 -23.20
C GLU A 599 26.72 -4.14 -24.16
N SER A 600 28.02 -4.37 -23.99
CA SER A 600 28.87 -5.05 -24.99
C SER A 600 29.48 -6.37 -24.51
N GLN A 601 28.79 -7.47 -24.81
CA GLN A 601 29.28 -8.87 -24.68
C GLN A 601 30.69 -9.11 -25.25
N LEU A 602 31.10 -8.34 -26.28
CA LEU A 602 32.43 -8.46 -26.91
C LEU A 602 33.55 -7.88 -26.04
N VAL A 603 33.25 -6.82 -25.29
CA VAL A 603 34.15 -6.17 -24.33
C VAL A 603 34.25 -7.03 -23.07
N LEU A 604 33.11 -7.55 -22.62
CA LEU A 604 32.97 -8.47 -21.49
C LEU A 604 33.83 -9.74 -21.64
N GLY A 605 33.74 -10.42 -22.80
CA GLY A 605 34.52 -11.63 -23.08
C GLY A 605 36.03 -11.40 -23.22
N LEU A 606 36.45 -10.16 -23.50
CA LEU A 606 37.86 -9.78 -23.54
C LEU A 606 38.38 -9.46 -22.14
N ILE A 607 37.63 -8.70 -21.34
CA ILE A 607 37.97 -8.32 -19.96
C ILE A 607 38.13 -9.56 -19.08
N THR A 608 37.13 -10.45 -19.07
CA THR A 608 37.14 -11.71 -18.29
C THR A 608 38.34 -12.60 -18.60
N SER A 609 38.77 -12.66 -19.86
CA SER A 609 39.95 -13.44 -20.27
C SER A 609 41.29 -12.87 -19.79
N SER A 610 41.29 -11.63 -19.28
CA SER A 610 42.46 -10.90 -18.81
C SER A 610 42.51 -10.67 -17.29
N LEU A 611 41.49 -11.08 -16.53
CA LEU A 611 41.49 -10.99 -15.07
C LEU A 611 42.37 -12.10 -14.45
N PRO A 612 43.11 -11.82 -13.36
CA PRO A 612 43.84 -12.82 -12.58
C PRO A 612 42.95 -13.97 -12.06
N GLU A 613 43.50 -15.18 -11.92
CA GLU A 613 42.77 -16.35 -11.38
C GLU A 613 42.35 -16.19 -9.91
N ASP A 614 42.92 -15.23 -9.19
CA ASP A 614 42.70 -14.92 -7.78
C ASP A 614 41.71 -13.76 -7.53
N ILE A 615 41.10 -13.19 -8.58
CA ILE A 615 39.97 -12.27 -8.44
C ILE A 615 38.69 -13.08 -8.21
N PHE A 616 37.92 -12.71 -7.18
CA PHE A 616 36.56 -13.20 -7.02
C PHE A 616 35.70 -12.46 -8.03
N THR A 617 35.23 -13.13 -9.07
CA THR A 617 34.40 -12.54 -10.13
C THR A 617 33.05 -13.20 -10.16
N SER A 618 31.99 -12.41 -10.15
CA SER A 618 30.63 -12.80 -10.48
C SER A 618 30.24 -12.13 -11.79
N VAL A 619 29.58 -12.87 -12.65
CA VAL A 619 28.73 -12.26 -13.68
C VAL A 619 27.38 -12.15 -13.00
N ASN A 620 26.93 -10.94 -12.78
CA ASN A 620 25.61 -10.65 -12.24
C ASN A 620 24.55 -10.98 -13.30
N GLU A 621 23.32 -11.21 -12.88
CA GLU A 621 22.22 -11.64 -13.75
C GLU A 621 21.87 -10.63 -14.84
N ASP A 622 22.07 -9.34 -14.60
CA ASP A 622 21.94 -8.24 -15.57
C ASP A 622 23.07 -8.23 -16.63
N GLY A 623 24.00 -9.19 -16.55
CA GLY A 623 25.19 -9.27 -17.41
C GLY A 623 26.31 -8.32 -17.01
N SER A 624 26.14 -7.53 -15.93
CA SER A 624 27.23 -6.78 -15.33
C SER A 624 28.24 -7.73 -14.68
N ILE A 625 29.49 -7.28 -14.54
CA ILE A 625 30.52 -8.07 -13.86
C ILE A 625 30.91 -7.33 -12.61
N SER A 626 30.76 -8.02 -11.49
CA SER A 626 31.24 -7.58 -10.20
C SER A 626 32.43 -8.43 -9.77
N GLY A 627 33.27 -7.88 -8.92
CA GLY A 627 34.27 -8.68 -8.25
C GLY A 627 35.06 -7.92 -7.22
N SER A 628 35.89 -8.65 -6.48
CA SER A 628 36.69 -8.07 -5.41
C SER A 628 38.11 -8.62 -5.39
N VAL A 629 39.04 -7.76 -4.97
CA VAL A 629 40.44 -8.09 -4.73
C VAL A 629 40.84 -7.61 -3.35
N SER A 630 41.39 -8.51 -2.52
CA SER A 630 42.03 -8.13 -1.26
C SER A 630 43.34 -7.41 -1.49
N LEU A 631 43.53 -6.27 -0.84
CA LEU A 631 44.74 -5.47 -0.94
C LEU A 631 45.51 -5.43 0.38
N ASP A 632 46.77 -5.87 0.32
CA ASP A 632 47.71 -5.73 1.42
C ASP A 632 48.02 -4.25 1.70
N ASN A 633 48.27 -3.94 2.98
CA ASN A 633 48.76 -2.63 3.45
C ASN A 633 50.17 -2.30 2.91
N SER A 634 50.24 -1.84 1.67
CA SER A 634 51.45 -1.51 0.93
C SER A 634 51.67 0.02 0.84
N PRO A 635 52.94 0.47 0.71
CA PRO A 635 53.23 1.87 0.40
C PRO A 635 52.54 2.36 -0.89
N GLU A 636 52.35 1.47 -1.86
CA GLU A 636 51.67 1.73 -3.13
C GLU A 636 50.16 1.97 -2.90
N LEU A 637 49.49 1.16 -2.08
CA LEU A 637 48.10 1.41 -1.66
C LEU A 637 47.97 2.75 -0.92
N THR A 638 48.91 3.04 -0.01
CA THR A 638 48.94 4.32 0.70
C THR A 638 49.08 5.50 -0.28
N GLN A 639 49.88 5.34 -1.34
CA GLN A 639 50.05 6.35 -2.38
C GLN A 639 48.80 6.49 -3.26
N ALA A 640 48.12 5.39 -3.58
CA ALA A 640 46.86 5.41 -4.33
C ALA A 640 45.78 6.16 -3.53
N ILE A 641 45.59 5.82 -2.25
CA ILE A 641 44.67 6.53 -1.34
C ILE A 641 45.03 8.02 -1.27
N ALA A 642 46.31 8.36 -1.07
CA ALA A 642 46.74 9.75 -1.02
C ALA A 642 46.47 10.51 -2.32
N THR A 643 46.50 9.83 -3.47
CA THR A 643 46.19 10.42 -4.78
C THR A 643 44.69 10.66 -4.94
N LEU A 644 43.86 9.68 -4.52
CA LEU A 644 42.40 9.82 -4.50
C LEU A 644 41.97 10.97 -3.58
N MET A 645 42.53 11.04 -2.37
CA MET A 645 42.25 12.09 -1.38
C MET A 645 42.71 13.49 -1.80
N ALA A 646 43.75 13.58 -2.64
CA ALA A 646 44.24 14.86 -3.14
C ALA A 646 43.48 15.36 -4.39
N THR A 647 42.60 14.54 -4.96
CA THR A 647 41.82 14.88 -6.14
C THR A 647 40.40 15.24 -5.70
N GLU A 648 39.93 16.41 -6.14
CA GLU A 648 38.56 16.84 -5.86
C GLU A 648 37.57 15.93 -6.59
N PRO A 649 36.37 15.68 -6.02
CA PRO A 649 35.36 14.89 -6.71
C PRO A 649 34.99 15.47 -8.09
N GLY A 650 34.85 14.60 -9.10
CA GLY A 650 34.62 14.99 -10.49
C GLY A 650 35.86 15.44 -11.27
N GLU A 651 37.02 15.60 -10.63
CA GLU A 651 38.28 15.88 -11.33
C GLU A 651 38.97 14.60 -11.83
N THR A 652 39.70 14.72 -12.94
CA THR A 652 40.52 13.64 -13.50
C THR A 652 41.73 13.38 -12.60
N ILE A 653 41.92 12.11 -12.22
CA ILE A 653 43.03 11.63 -11.43
C ILE A 653 44.25 11.39 -12.33
N ASP A 654 45.43 11.78 -11.85
CA ASP A 654 46.70 11.42 -12.50
C ASP A 654 46.89 9.90 -12.45
N THR A 655 46.75 9.26 -13.61
CA THR A 655 46.77 7.79 -13.76
C THR A 655 48.09 7.16 -13.29
N SER A 656 49.19 7.93 -13.21
CA SER A 656 50.47 7.44 -12.70
C SER A 656 50.44 7.07 -11.20
N GLY A 657 49.48 7.59 -10.44
CA GLY A 657 49.26 7.25 -9.02
C GLY A 657 48.31 6.05 -8.79
N LEU A 658 47.57 5.62 -9.82
CA LEU A 658 46.58 4.54 -9.75
C LEU A 658 47.00 3.28 -10.51
N GLU A 659 48.19 3.28 -11.14
CA GLU A 659 48.78 2.08 -11.79
C GLU A 659 48.76 0.87 -10.85
N PHE A 660 48.93 1.06 -9.53
CA PHE A 660 48.84 -0.01 -8.55
C PHE A 660 47.44 -0.67 -8.51
N LEU A 661 46.37 0.12 -8.36
CA LEU A 661 45.00 -0.41 -8.34
C LEU A 661 44.69 -1.13 -9.66
N LEU A 662 44.98 -0.47 -10.78
CA LEU A 662 44.77 -1.02 -12.13
C LEU A 662 45.61 -2.29 -12.40
N SER A 663 46.84 -2.39 -11.86
CA SER A 663 47.69 -3.57 -12.04
C SER A 663 47.24 -4.79 -11.25
N ASN A 664 46.52 -4.61 -10.14
CA ASN A 664 45.92 -5.73 -9.40
C ASN A 664 44.66 -6.27 -10.11
N PHE A 665 44.10 -5.52 -11.06
CA PHE A 665 42.96 -5.97 -11.86
C PHE A 665 43.33 -6.79 -13.10
N PHE A 666 44.53 -6.61 -13.68
CA PHE A 666 44.90 -7.28 -14.93
C PHE A 666 46.06 -8.27 -14.74
N SER A 667 45.90 -9.48 -15.28
CA SER A 667 46.71 -10.68 -14.98
C SER A 667 48.18 -10.71 -15.44
N GLU A 668 48.70 -9.71 -16.17
CA GLU A 668 50.06 -9.77 -16.72
C GLU A 668 50.85 -8.44 -16.68
N ASP A 669 52.18 -8.57 -16.76
CA ASP A 669 53.14 -7.49 -16.96
C ASP A 669 52.69 -6.61 -18.14
N LEU A 670 52.22 -5.40 -17.82
CA LEU A 670 51.62 -4.42 -18.74
C LEU A 670 52.51 -4.09 -19.97
N SER A 671 53.79 -4.46 -19.92
CA SER A 671 54.77 -4.22 -20.98
C SER A 671 54.75 -5.22 -22.16
N GLU A 672 54.03 -6.34 -22.08
CA GLU A 672 53.96 -7.35 -23.16
C GLU A 672 52.60 -7.43 -23.88
N ASN A 673 51.54 -6.78 -23.37
CA ASN A 673 50.20 -6.83 -23.94
C ASN A 673 49.80 -5.53 -24.66
N THR A 674 50.07 -5.47 -25.98
CA THR A 674 49.73 -4.32 -26.84
C THR A 674 48.24 -3.99 -26.88
N PHE A 675 47.34 -4.85 -26.39
CA PHE A 675 45.91 -4.58 -26.33
C PHE A 675 45.53 -3.77 -25.08
N ILE A 676 46.10 -4.10 -23.92
CA ILE A 676 45.90 -3.36 -22.66
C ILE A 676 46.56 -1.97 -22.73
N GLU A 677 47.75 -1.84 -23.34
CA GLU A 677 48.32 -0.52 -23.63
C GLU A 677 47.38 0.37 -24.49
N ASN A 678 46.60 -0.21 -25.41
CA ASN A 678 45.64 0.53 -26.24
C ASN A 678 44.30 0.78 -25.54
N ILE A 679 43.93 -0.03 -24.54
CA ILE A 679 42.77 0.23 -23.67
C ILE A 679 43.08 1.38 -22.72
N LEU A 680 44.29 1.39 -22.14
CA LEU A 680 44.77 2.44 -21.22
C LEU A 680 45.09 3.76 -21.94
N ASP A 681 45.36 3.74 -23.26
CA ASP A 681 45.58 4.93 -24.08
C ASP A 681 44.25 5.66 -24.38
N GLY A 682 43.86 6.59 -23.49
CA GLY A 682 42.60 7.34 -23.59
C GLY A 682 41.62 7.11 -22.44
N VAL A 683 42.04 6.38 -21.39
CA VAL A 683 41.29 6.24 -20.14
C VAL A 683 41.35 7.54 -19.36
N THR A 684 40.18 8.01 -18.95
CA THR A 684 40.03 9.06 -17.96
C THR A 684 39.58 8.41 -16.67
N VAL A 685 40.36 8.55 -15.60
CA VAL A 685 39.97 8.11 -14.27
C VAL A 685 39.53 9.33 -13.48
N SER A 686 38.38 9.30 -12.83
CA SER A 686 37.88 10.42 -12.03
C SER A 686 37.37 9.92 -10.69
N ARG A 687 37.59 10.70 -9.63
CA ARG A 687 36.98 10.44 -8.33
C ARG A 687 35.47 10.66 -8.48
N ALA A 688 34.68 9.67 -8.09
CA ALA A 688 33.23 9.73 -8.11
C ALA A 688 32.68 9.98 -6.70
N THR A 689 31.49 10.54 -6.63
CA THR A 689 30.72 10.72 -5.39
C THR A 689 29.55 9.75 -5.38
N LEU A 690 29.04 9.43 -4.20
CA LEU A 690 27.91 8.51 -4.06
C LEU A 690 26.69 8.97 -4.88
N GLU A 691 26.46 10.27 -4.94
CA GLU A 691 25.33 10.89 -5.64
C GLU A 691 25.41 10.78 -7.17
N GLN A 692 26.50 10.26 -7.73
CA GLN A 692 26.64 10.02 -9.17
C GLN A 692 26.19 8.63 -9.62
N PHE A 693 25.90 7.72 -8.69
CA PHE A 693 25.57 6.33 -8.98
C PHE A 693 24.06 6.10 -9.01
N SER A 694 23.61 5.16 -9.84
CA SER A 694 22.29 4.54 -9.69
C SER A 694 22.32 3.39 -8.67
N ALA A 695 21.14 2.91 -8.28
CA ALA A 695 20.96 1.69 -7.50
C ALA A 695 21.71 0.49 -8.13
N ASP A 696 21.48 0.25 -9.42
CA ASP A 696 22.11 -0.84 -10.18
C ASP A 696 23.64 -0.73 -10.20
N GLU A 697 24.18 0.49 -10.35
CA GLU A 697 25.62 0.68 -10.30
C GLU A 697 26.21 0.44 -8.90
N LEU A 698 25.47 0.74 -7.82
CA LEU A 698 25.88 0.42 -6.45
C LEU A 698 25.83 -1.09 -6.18
N ALA A 699 24.76 -1.77 -6.57
CA ALA A 699 24.66 -3.22 -6.44
C ALA A 699 25.76 -3.94 -7.24
N ALA A 700 26.09 -3.44 -8.44
CA ALA A 700 27.21 -3.97 -9.23
C ALA A 700 28.59 -3.80 -8.54
N LEU A 701 28.71 -2.88 -7.57
CA LEU A 701 29.89 -2.71 -6.72
C LEU A 701 29.86 -3.57 -5.45
N GLY A 702 28.78 -4.33 -5.22
CA GLY A 702 28.50 -5.01 -3.96
C GLY A 702 28.17 -4.04 -2.82
N VAL A 703 27.66 -2.85 -3.14
CA VAL A 703 27.19 -1.87 -2.16
C VAL A 703 25.68 -2.05 -2.00
N ASN A 704 25.29 -2.63 -0.88
CA ASN A 704 23.89 -2.75 -0.50
C ASN A 704 23.42 -1.44 0.14
N ALA A 705 22.38 -0.83 -0.43
CA ALA A 705 21.69 0.29 0.17
C ALA A 705 20.86 -0.14 1.39
N VAL A 706 20.37 0.83 2.17
CA VAL A 706 19.46 0.58 3.29
C VAL A 706 18.18 -0.06 2.78
N ASN A 707 17.79 -1.21 3.35
CA ASN A 707 16.53 -1.87 3.04
C ASN A 707 15.35 -1.11 3.65
N LYS A 708 14.22 -1.07 2.95
CA LYS A 708 13.01 -0.41 3.44
C LYS A 708 11.73 -1.07 2.94
N THR A 709 10.70 -1.03 3.78
CA THR A 709 9.34 -1.51 3.50
C THR A 709 8.35 -0.39 3.74
N LYS A 710 7.49 -0.12 2.76
CA LYS A 710 6.46 0.92 2.87
C LYS A 710 5.42 0.54 3.93
N VAL A 711 5.19 1.43 4.90
CA VAL A 711 4.16 1.27 5.93
C VAL A 711 2.85 1.89 5.47
N THR A 712 2.87 3.14 4.99
CA THR A 712 1.68 3.85 4.51
C THR A 712 2.04 5.13 3.76
N ASN A 713 1.08 5.68 3.01
CA ASN A 713 1.11 7.06 2.53
C ASN A 713 0.16 7.91 3.40
N LEU A 714 0.68 8.96 4.04
CA LEU A 714 -0.07 9.76 5.02
C LEU A 714 -1.38 10.36 4.43
N PRO A 715 -1.39 10.94 3.22
CA PRO A 715 -2.60 11.34 2.52
C PRO A 715 -3.66 10.25 2.36
N SER A 716 -3.26 9.02 2.07
CA SER A 716 -4.17 7.87 1.88
C SER A 716 -4.97 7.53 3.13
N ILE A 717 -4.39 7.73 4.32
CA ILE A 717 -5.07 7.51 5.61
C ILE A 717 -5.69 8.79 6.20
N GLY A 718 -5.75 9.87 5.41
CA GLY A 718 -6.46 11.11 5.75
C GLY A 718 -5.62 12.19 6.44
N TYR A 719 -4.30 12.04 6.53
CA TYR A 719 -3.42 13.10 7.07
C TYR A 719 -3.21 14.18 6.00
N GLN A 720 -4.03 15.24 6.06
CA GLN A 720 -4.08 16.33 5.08
C GLN A 720 -3.69 17.68 5.70
N ALA A 721 -2.97 17.64 6.83
CA ALA A 721 -2.70 18.79 7.67
C ALA A 721 -1.74 19.83 7.04
N GLY A 722 -1.07 19.53 5.92
CA GLY A 722 -0.09 20.38 5.24
C GLY A 722 0.86 19.57 4.34
N ASP A 723 1.79 20.23 3.64
CA ASP A 723 2.82 19.62 2.76
C ASP A 723 4.06 19.07 3.50
N LYS A 724 4.15 19.29 4.82
CA LYS A 724 5.39 19.08 5.59
C LYS A 724 5.20 18.27 6.87
N PRO A 725 4.98 16.95 6.78
CA PRO A 725 5.16 16.08 7.94
C PRO A 725 6.67 16.03 8.28
N GLU A 726 7.06 16.67 9.38
CA GLU A 726 8.47 16.88 9.77
C GLU A 726 8.75 16.44 11.22
N GLY A 727 7.76 15.86 11.91
CA GLY A 727 7.96 15.21 13.20
C GLY A 727 7.44 13.78 13.18
N LEU A 728 8.25 12.81 13.63
CA LEU A 728 7.90 11.40 13.75
C LEU A 728 8.34 10.82 15.11
N ALA A 729 7.44 10.16 15.83
CA ALA A 729 7.79 9.46 17.06
C ALA A 729 7.16 8.07 17.14
N LEU A 730 7.86 7.14 17.80
CA LEU A 730 7.39 5.80 18.14
C LEU A 730 6.91 5.77 19.60
N LEU A 731 5.70 5.27 19.84
CA LEU A 731 5.12 5.11 21.17
C LEU A 731 5.48 3.73 21.76
N ASP A 732 5.43 3.61 23.10
CA ASP A 732 5.72 2.36 23.83
C ASP A 732 4.82 1.17 23.40
N ASP A 733 3.66 1.48 22.84
CA ASP A 733 2.66 0.51 22.38
C ASP A 733 2.75 0.20 20.87
N GLY A 734 3.79 0.70 20.19
CA GLY A 734 4.05 0.44 18.77
C GLY A 734 3.31 1.37 17.80
N ARG A 735 2.46 2.27 18.30
CA ARG A 735 1.82 3.32 17.49
C ARG A 735 2.84 4.36 17.05
N LEU A 736 2.55 5.04 15.94
CA LEU A 736 3.35 6.16 15.44
C LEU A 736 2.63 7.48 15.69
N ALA A 737 3.39 8.54 15.96
CA ALA A 737 2.89 9.90 16.02
C ALA A 737 3.57 10.75 14.94
N VAL A 738 2.79 11.56 14.23
CA VAL A 738 3.27 12.45 13.17
C VAL A 738 2.83 13.88 13.43
N LEU A 739 3.74 14.84 13.25
CA LEU A 739 3.49 16.27 13.42
C LEU A 739 3.86 17.01 12.14
N ASN A 740 3.08 18.03 11.77
CA ASN A 740 3.40 18.89 10.63
C ASN A 740 4.08 20.19 11.05
N ASP A 741 4.99 20.63 10.19
CA ASP A 741 5.37 22.03 10.09
C ASP A 741 4.22 22.82 9.44
N ASN A 742 3.96 24.01 9.97
CA ASN A 742 2.95 24.93 9.48
C ASN A 742 3.51 26.32 9.16
N ASP A 743 4.83 26.48 9.11
CA ASP A 743 5.53 27.73 8.81
C ASP A 743 5.08 28.90 9.70
N PHE A 744 4.77 28.64 10.97
CA PHE A 744 4.18 29.62 11.92
C PHE A 744 2.86 30.25 11.45
N GLY A 745 2.16 29.63 10.49
CA GLY A 745 0.98 30.16 9.84
C GLY A 745 1.25 31.25 8.80
N LEU A 746 2.49 31.38 8.35
CA LEU A 746 2.89 32.28 7.27
C LEU A 746 2.52 31.70 5.90
N LEU A 747 2.36 32.57 4.90
CA LEU A 747 2.26 32.15 3.51
C LEU A 747 3.66 32.00 2.91
N ASP A 748 3.80 31.05 1.99
CA ASP A 748 4.98 30.88 1.14
C ASP A 748 5.07 31.99 0.06
N GLU A 749 5.13 33.25 0.51
CA GLU A 749 5.16 34.45 -0.34
C GLU A 749 6.32 35.38 0.07
N ASP A 750 6.77 36.19 -0.88
CA ASP A 750 7.74 37.26 -0.60
C ASP A 750 7.14 38.23 0.44
N ILE A 751 7.89 38.51 1.50
CA ILE A 751 7.50 39.54 2.47
C ILE A 751 7.62 40.91 1.80
N PRO A 752 6.53 41.70 1.68
CA PRO A 752 6.60 43.02 1.06
C PRO A 752 7.51 43.99 1.82
N VAL A 753 8.18 44.87 1.08
CA VAL A 753 9.07 45.94 1.57
C VAL A 753 8.36 46.97 2.48
N ASP A 754 7.03 46.92 2.59
CA ASP A 754 6.29 47.72 3.56
C ASP A 754 6.27 47.13 4.98
N GLY A 755 6.95 45.98 5.16
CA GLY A 755 7.14 45.26 6.41
C GLY A 755 5.89 44.54 6.92
N THR A 756 4.87 44.35 6.08
CA THR A 756 3.74 43.46 6.40
C THR A 756 4.17 42.01 6.28
N VAL A 757 3.78 41.15 7.23
CA VAL A 757 4.02 39.71 7.13
C VAL A 757 2.77 39.05 6.51
N PRO A 758 2.91 38.30 5.40
CA PRO A 758 1.82 37.53 4.81
C PRO A 758 1.42 36.38 5.76
N VAL A 759 0.40 36.61 6.59
CA VAL A 759 -0.23 35.57 7.41
C VAL A 759 -1.41 34.99 6.66
N ASN A 760 -1.51 33.66 6.66
CA ASN A 760 -2.62 32.96 6.04
C ASN A 760 -3.92 33.29 6.81
N PRO A 761 -4.98 33.80 6.15
CA PRO A 761 -6.26 34.09 6.82
C PRO A 761 -6.95 32.83 7.36
N ASN A 762 -6.61 31.65 6.84
CA ASN A 762 -7.00 30.33 7.31
C ASN A 762 -5.72 29.47 7.46
N PRO A 763 -4.91 29.72 8.50
CA PRO A 763 -3.60 29.09 8.62
C PRO A 763 -3.71 27.58 8.67
N THR A 764 -2.73 26.93 8.05
CA THR A 764 -2.49 25.50 8.20
C THR A 764 -2.39 25.19 9.70
N PRO A 765 -3.29 24.37 10.26
CA PRO A 765 -3.24 24.03 11.67
C PRO A 765 -1.99 23.21 11.97
N VAL A 766 -1.51 23.29 13.21
CA VAL A 766 -0.59 22.28 13.74
C VAL A 766 -1.44 21.09 14.16
N VAL A 767 -1.11 19.92 13.62
CA VAL A 767 -1.84 18.67 13.79
C VAL A 767 -0.90 17.57 14.22
N LEU A 768 -1.21 16.97 15.36
CA LEU A 768 -0.61 15.71 15.79
C LEU A 768 -1.51 14.56 15.32
N GLY A 769 -1.02 13.74 14.40
CA GLY A 769 -1.62 12.48 14.01
C GLY A 769 -1.10 11.34 14.89
N ILE A 770 -1.99 10.48 15.36
CA ILE A 770 -1.65 9.19 15.97
C ILE A 770 -2.10 8.10 15.01
N ILE A 771 -1.15 7.29 14.56
CA ILE A 771 -1.36 6.16 13.65
C ILE A 771 -1.37 4.89 14.48
N GLU A 772 -2.49 4.17 14.38
CA GLU A 772 -2.73 2.92 15.08
C GLU A 772 -2.74 1.75 14.10
N PHE A 773 -2.28 0.60 14.56
CA PHE A 773 -2.21 -0.63 13.77
C PHE A 773 -3.09 -1.71 14.41
N ASP A 774 -4.34 -1.37 14.72
CA ASP A 774 -5.25 -2.22 15.46
C ASP A 774 -6.07 -3.12 14.53
N GLY A 775 -5.72 -4.41 14.47
CA GLY A 775 -6.49 -5.46 13.79
C GLY A 775 -6.72 -5.26 12.28
N GLY A 776 -7.49 -6.17 11.68
CA GLY A 776 -7.84 -6.07 10.26
C GLY A 776 -6.82 -6.67 9.31
N ASN A 777 -5.72 -7.26 9.77
CA ASN A 777 -4.77 -8.01 8.92
C ASN A 777 -4.54 -9.43 9.43
N GLN A 778 -5.40 -9.95 10.30
CA GLN A 778 -5.25 -11.32 10.77
C GLN A 778 -5.55 -12.33 9.67
N LEU A 779 -4.91 -13.50 9.75
CA LEU A 779 -5.25 -14.63 8.89
C LEU A 779 -5.23 -15.93 9.67
N ASP A 780 -5.81 -16.95 9.05
CA ASP A 780 -5.64 -18.33 9.46
C ASP A 780 -4.50 -18.95 8.64
N ALA A 781 -3.41 -19.34 9.28
CA ALA A 781 -2.17 -19.73 8.60
C ALA A 781 -1.96 -21.25 8.49
N SER A 782 -2.82 -22.08 9.09
CA SER A 782 -2.55 -23.51 9.20
C SER A 782 -3.79 -24.37 9.08
N ASN A 783 -3.77 -25.29 8.13
CA ASN A 783 -4.75 -26.37 8.03
C ASN A 783 -4.54 -27.53 9.03
N LYS A 784 -3.75 -27.34 10.10
CA LYS A 784 -3.40 -28.40 11.09
C LYS A 784 -3.65 -27.98 12.54
N ASP A 785 -4.34 -26.88 12.79
CA ASP A 785 -4.58 -26.36 14.13
C ASP A 785 -6.01 -26.62 14.66
N GLU A 786 -6.75 -27.48 13.95
CA GLU A 786 -8.06 -28.04 14.32
C GLU A 786 -9.19 -26.99 14.39
N GLY A 787 -9.13 -25.88 13.65
CA GLY A 787 -10.25 -24.94 13.51
C GLY A 787 -9.91 -23.63 12.80
N ILE A 788 -10.88 -22.72 12.73
CA ILE A 788 -10.66 -21.37 12.16
C ILE A 788 -9.95 -20.50 13.20
N ASN A 789 -8.69 -20.15 12.95
CA ASN A 789 -7.79 -19.51 13.91
C ASN A 789 -7.20 -18.18 13.39
N ILE A 790 -8.08 -17.24 13.03
CA ILE A 790 -7.71 -15.92 12.49
C ILE A 790 -7.01 -15.05 13.55
N LYS A 791 -5.68 -14.92 13.45
CA LYS A 791 -4.81 -14.17 14.37
C LYS A 791 -3.67 -13.44 13.65
N ASN A 792 -2.91 -12.63 14.37
CA ASN A 792 -1.72 -11.96 13.84
C ASN A 792 -0.53 -12.95 13.75
N HIS A 793 0.30 -12.79 12.72
CA HIS A 793 1.45 -13.64 12.42
C HIS A 793 2.66 -12.78 12.00
N PRO A 794 3.91 -13.13 12.38
CA PRO A 794 5.11 -12.35 12.04
C PRO A 794 5.57 -12.59 10.59
N ILE A 795 4.68 -12.33 9.63
CA ILE A 795 4.86 -12.55 8.20
C ILE A 795 4.37 -11.34 7.40
N LEU A 796 4.88 -11.20 6.18
CA LEU A 796 4.47 -10.20 5.20
C LEU A 796 3.69 -10.86 4.05
N GLY A 797 2.46 -10.46 3.81
CA GLY A 797 1.66 -10.93 2.67
C GLY A 797 1.92 -10.10 1.42
N MET A 798 2.25 -10.74 0.31
CA MET A 798 2.39 -10.08 -0.99
C MET A 798 1.01 -9.86 -1.60
N TYR A 799 0.71 -8.70 -2.18
CA TYR A 799 -0.63 -8.45 -2.72
C TYR A 799 -0.92 -9.30 -3.96
N GLN A 800 0.01 -9.38 -4.91
CA GLN A 800 -0.05 -10.30 -6.06
C GLN A 800 -1.45 -10.44 -6.70
N PRO A 801 -1.90 -9.40 -7.40
CA PRO A 801 -3.26 -9.39 -7.89
C PRO A 801 -3.42 -10.17 -9.20
N ASP A 802 -4.37 -11.08 -9.23
CA ASP A 802 -4.80 -11.78 -10.44
C ASP A 802 -5.66 -10.81 -11.28
N ALA A 803 -6.89 -10.52 -10.85
CA ALA A 803 -7.75 -9.57 -11.56
C ALA A 803 -7.63 -8.09 -11.12
N ILE A 804 -7.95 -7.19 -12.07
CA ILE A 804 -8.03 -5.73 -11.87
C ILE A 804 -9.22 -5.12 -12.64
N ASP A 805 -9.86 -4.09 -12.06
CA ASP A 805 -10.82 -3.24 -12.78
C ASP A 805 -10.67 -1.76 -12.35
N SER A 806 -11.13 -0.82 -13.17
CA SER A 806 -11.06 0.62 -12.88
C SER A 806 -12.42 1.29 -12.82
N PHE A 807 -12.51 2.35 -12.02
CA PHE A 807 -13.72 3.13 -11.84
C PHE A 807 -13.41 4.58 -11.51
N ALA A 808 -14.45 5.42 -11.51
CA ALA A 808 -14.30 6.83 -11.14
C ALA A 808 -15.28 7.24 -10.04
N VAL A 809 -14.77 8.01 -9.08
CA VAL A 809 -15.55 8.69 -8.05
C VAL A 809 -15.12 10.16 -8.04
N ASP A 810 -16.10 11.07 -8.07
CA ASP A 810 -15.87 12.52 -8.07
C ASP A 810 -14.87 13.04 -9.14
N GLY A 811 -14.75 12.31 -10.25
CA GLY A 811 -13.86 12.66 -11.36
C GLY A 811 -12.40 12.23 -11.19
N LYS A 812 -12.08 11.49 -10.12
CA LYS A 812 -10.79 10.81 -9.93
C LYS A 812 -10.89 9.36 -10.39
N THR A 813 -9.81 8.85 -10.97
CA THR A 813 -9.70 7.44 -11.36
C THR A 813 -9.15 6.62 -10.19
N TYR A 814 -9.74 5.45 -9.98
CA TYR A 814 -9.28 4.43 -9.04
C TYR A 814 -9.23 3.09 -9.76
N TYR A 815 -8.40 2.17 -9.27
CA TYR A 815 -8.46 0.77 -9.67
C TYR A 815 -8.55 -0.13 -8.44
N ILE A 816 -9.22 -1.26 -8.61
CA ILE A 816 -9.41 -2.31 -7.60
C ILE A 816 -8.72 -3.57 -8.06
N THR A 817 -8.01 -4.25 -7.15
CA THR A 817 -7.29 -5.49 -7.43
C THR A 817 -7.78 -6.63 -6.53
N ALA A 818 -7.84 -7.84 -7.06
CA ALA A 818 -8.17 -9.07 -6.34
C ALA A 818 -6.86 -9.81 -6.01
N ASN A 819 -6.50 -9.89 -4.72
CA ASN A 819 -5.16 -10.25 -4.25
C ASN A 819 -5.06 -11.75 -3.91
N GLU A 820 -5.23 -12.61 -4.91
CA GLU A 820 -5.24 -14.07 -4.80
C GLU A 820 -3.85 -14.62 -4.46
N GLY A 821 -2.92 -14.46 -5.40
CA GLY A 821 -1.49 -14.49 -5.23
C GLY A 821 -0.82 -15.79 -5.64
N ASP A 822 -0.16 -15.79 -6.79
CA ASP A 822 0.47 -16.98 -7.35
C ASP A 822 1.99 -17.10 -7.12
N ALA A 823 2.55 -18.27 -7.41
CA ALA A 823 3.96 -18.56 -7.24
C ALA A 823 4.55 -19.12 -8.53
N ARG A 824 5.84 -18.84 -8.78
CA ARG A 824 6.55 -19.53 -9.87
C ARG A 824 7.02 -20.91 -9.43
N ASP A 825 6.30 -21.95 -9.85
CA ASP A 825 6.61 -23.36 -9.57
C ASP A 825 6.69 -24.22 -10.84
N TYR A 826 7.87 -24.21 -11.46
CA TYR A 826 8.18 -24.95 -12.69
C TYR A 826 9.16 -26.12 -12.43
N ASP A 827 9.21 -27.08 -13.36
CA ASP A 827 10.15 -28.22 -13.29
C ASP A 827 11.63 -27.75 -13.22
N GLY A 828 11.97 -26.65 -13.90
CA GLY A 828 13.30 -26.05 -13.96
C GLY A 828 13.62 -25.02 -12.87
N PHE A 829 12.60 -24.42 -12.26
CA PHE A 829 12.73 -23.37 -11.25
C PHE A 829 11.49 -23.33 -10.35
N SER A 830 11.68 -23.32 -9.05
CA SER A 830 10.58 -23.21 -8.08
C SER A 830 11.05 -22.35 -6.92
N GLU A 831 10.29 -21.29 -6.63
CA GLU A 831 10.49 -20.47 -5.45
C GLU A 831 9.69 -20.96 -4.22
N GLU A 832 8.75 -21.87 -4.44
CA GLU A 832 7.82 -22.27 -3.40
C GLU A 832 8.44 -23.28 -2.42
N VAL A 833 8.43 -22.91 -1.14
CA VAL A 833 8.76 -23.80 -0.04
C VAL A 833 7.78 -23.62 1.12
N ARG A 834 8.02 -24.33 2.22
CA ARG A 834 7.24 -24.17 3.45
C ARG A 834 8.07 -23.54 4.53
N VAL A 835 7.43 -22.78 5.42
CA VAL A 835 8.12 -22.09 6.51
C VAL A 835 8.93 -23.04 7.40
N LYS A 836 8.50 -24.29 7.61
CA LYS A 836 9.28 -25.26 8.41
C LYS A 836 10.58 -25.73 7.77
N ASP A 837 10.70 -25.54 6.46
CA ASP A 837 11.87 -25.92 5.68
C ASP A 837 12.87 -24.74 5.54
N LEU A 838 12.47 -23.53 5.95
CA LEU A 838 13.34 -22.37 6.05
C LEU A 838 14.33 -22.48 7.21
N GLN A 839 15.51 -21.88 7.03
CA GLN A 839 16.39 -21.53 8.13
C GLN A 839 16.03 -20.11 8.56
N LEU A 840 15.35 -19.94 9.69
CA LEU A 840 14.98 -18.63 10.21
C LEU A 840 16.12 -18.02 11.03
N ASP A 841 16.35 -16.72 10.84
CA ASP A 841 17.31 -15.95 11.64
C ASP A 841 16.91 -16.00 13.14
N PRO A 842 17.83 -16.37 14.05
CA PRO A 842 17.51 -16.49 15.47
C PRO A 842 17.29 -15.15 16.19
N THR A 843 17.67 -14.01 15.59
CA THR A 843 17.43 -12.66 16.12
C THR A 843 16.01 -12.19 15.78
N ALA A 844 15.59 -12.32 14.51
CA ALA A 844 14.25 -12.02 14.02
C ALA A 844 13.21 -13.01 14.57
N TYR A 845 13.55 -14.29 14.65
CA TYR A 845 12.65 -15.38 15.06
C TYR A 845 13.21 -16.21 16.23
N PRO A 846 13.33 -15.62 17.45
CA PRO A 846 13.90 -16.32 18.61
C PRO A 846 13.07 -17.54 19.07
N ASP A 847 11.82 -17.65 18.62
CA ASP A 847 10.89 -18.74 18.87
C ASP A 847 10.59 -19.60 17.61
N ALA A 848 11.49 -19.59 16.62
CA ALA A 848 11.38 -20.33 15.35
C ALA A 848 10.81 -21.75 15.48
N ALA A 849 11.27 -22.55 16.45
CA ALA A 849 10.79 -23.92 16.64
C ALA A 849 9.28 -24.04 16.96
N THR A 850 8.69 -23.00 17.57
CA THR A 850 7.24 -22.92 17.80
C THR A 850 6.55 -22.46 16.53
N LEU A 851 7.04 -21.40 15.89
CA LEU A 851 6.48 -20.88 14.64
C LEU A 851 6.47 -21.94 13.54
N GLN A 852 7.54 -22.70 13.37
CA GLN A 852 7.71 -23.75 12.36
C GLN A 852 6.96 -25.07 12.68
N ALA A 853 6.18 -25.14 13.76
CA ALA A 853 5.29 -26.27 13.99
C ALA A 853 4.17 -26.31 12.95
N ASP A 854 3.72 -27.52 12.56
CA ASP A 854 2.71 -27.66 11.51
C ASP A 854 1.39 -26.94 11.88
N GLU A 855 1.02 -26.93 13.17
CA GLU A 855 -0.14 -26.22 13.73
C GLU A 855 0.01 -24.69 13.85
N ASN A 856 1.14 -24.11 13.40
CA ASN A 856 1.39 -22.66 13.44
C ASN A 856 1.66 -22.11 12.05
N LEU A 857 2.92 -21.86 11.68
CA LEU A 857 3.32 -21.42 10.34
C LEU A 857 3.99 -22.52 9.54
N GLY A 858 4.40 -23.63 10.16
CA GLY A 858 5.29 -24.61 9.52
C GLY A 858 4.78 -25.18 8.20
N ARG A 859 3.46 -25.15 7.99
CA ARG A 859 2.80 -25.59 6.77
C ARG A 859 2.65 -24.50 5.71
N LEU A 860 2.66 -23.23 6.12
CA LEU A 860 2.43 -22.08 5.26
C LEU A 860 3.41 -22.08 4.08
N LYS A 861 2.89 -21.91 2.86
CA LYS A 861 3.69 -21.69 1.65
C LYS A 861 4.35 -20.31 1.68
N THR A 862 5.61 -20.25 1.25
CA THR A 862 6.47 -19.06 1.25
C THR A 862 7.44 -19.12 0.07
N THR A 863 8.05 -17.99 -0.28
CA THR A 863 9.09 -17.88 -1.30
C THR A 863 10.50 -18.08 -0.71
N THR A 864 11.46 -18.53 -1.53
CA THR A 864 12.90 -18.53 -1.27
C THR A 864 13.65 -17.33 -1.85
N GLU A 865 12.99 -16.55 -2.71
CA GLU A 865 13.63 -15.46 -3.46
C GLU A 865 13.62 -14.12 -2.73
N MET A 866 13.11 -14.11 -1.50
CA MET A 866 13.07 -12.96 -0.61
C MET A 866 13.28 -13.38 0.84
N GLY A 867 13.55 -12.41 1.71
CA GLY A 867 13.54 -12.60 3.16
C GLY A 867 14.89 -12.71 3.83
N ASP A 868 15.98 -12.90 3.07
CA ASP A 868 17.35 -12.74 3.53
C ASP A 868 17.77 -11.26 3.31
N THR A 869 17.57 -10.42 4.33
CA THR A 869 17.79 -8.97 4.22
C THR A 869 19.25 -8.58 4.41
N ASP A 870 20.07 -9.47 4.97
CA ASP A 870 21.48 -9.22 5.25
C ASP A 870 22.49 -10.06 4.45
N GLY A 871 21.99 -11.01 3.66
CA GLY A 871 22.74 -11.83 2.72
C GLY A 871 23.54 -12.94 3.40
N ASP A 872 23.21 -13.32 4.64
CA ASP A 872 23.94 -14.35 5.38
C ASP A 872 23.43 -15.79 5.11
N GLY A 873 22.30 -15.90 4.40
CA GLY A 873 21.68 -17.14 3.95
C GLY A 873 20.64 -17.72 4.91
N ASP A 874 20.30 -17.04 6.00
CA ASP A 874 19.07 -17.29 6.75
C ASP A 874 17.99 -16.22 6.52
N VAL A 875 16.78 -16.48 7.02
CA VAL A 875 15.58 -15.69 6.69
C VAL A 875 15.21 -14.78 7.85
N ASP A 876 15.31 -13.48 7.61
CA ASP A 876 14.90 -12.37 8.48
C ASP A 876 13.41 -12.05 8.38
N GLN A 877 12.81 -12.30 7.21
CA GLN A 877 11.42 -11.99 6.91
C GLN A 877 10.74 -13.11 6.14
N ILE A 878 9.65 -13.65 6.69
CA ILE A 878 8.82 -14.66 6.05
C ILE A 878 7.74 -13.97 5.21
N PHE A 879 7.56 -14.42 3.97
CA PHE A 879 6.53 -13.90 3.06
C PHE A 879 5.45 -14.95 2.78
N SER A 880 4.19 -14.53 2.69
CA SER A 880 3.10 -15.38 2.21
C SER A 880 2.61 -14.90 0.84
N TYR A 881 2.21 -15.86 0.01
CA TYR A 881 1.53 -15.57 -1.26
C TYR A 881 0.13 -15.03 -1.00
N GLY A 882 -0.23 -14.01 -1.78
CA GLY A 882 -1.54 -13.39 -1.71
C GLY A 882 -1.77 -12.47 -0.51
N GLY A 883 -2.53 -11.41 -0.75
CA GLY A 883 -2.99 -10.50 0.30
C GLY A 883 -4.18 -11.08 1.05
N ARG A 884 -4.85 -12.11 0.49
CA ARG A 884 -6.12 -12.68 0.96
C ARG A 884 -7.22 -11.62 1.11
N SER A 885 -7.14 -10.59 0.27
CA SER A 885 -7.97 -9.39 0.29
C SER A 885 -8.27 -8.90 -1.13
N PHE A 886 -9.03 -7.82 -1.22
CA PHE A 886 -8.94 -6.92 -2.38
C PHE A 886 -8.41 -5.57 -1.91
N SER A 887 -7.76 -4.83 -2.79
CA SER A 887 -7.25 -3.49 -2.51
C SER A 887 -7.80 -2.47 -3.51
N ILE A 888 -7.96 -1.23 -3.07
CA ILE A 888 -8.27 -0.09 -3.92
C ILE A 888 -7.09 0.86 -3.92
N TRP A 889 -6.74 1.30 -5.11
CA TRP A 889 -5.61 2.16 -5.39
C TRP A 889 -6.09 3.42 -6.11
N ASP A 890 -5.44 4.54 -5.85
CA ASP A 890 -5.59 5.71 -6.71
C ASP A 890 -4.82 5.54 -8.03
N GLU A 891 -5.02 6.45 -8.98
CA GLU A 891 -4.36 6.41 -10.29
C GLU A 891 -2.82 6.58 -10.24
N PHE A 892 -2.25 6.85 -9.06
CA PHE A 892 -0.82 7.04 -8.83
C PHE A 892 -0.15 5.84 -8.13
N GLY A 893 -0.92 4.78 -7.85
CA GLY A 893 -0.42 3.58 -7.17
C GLY A 893 -0.38 3.67 -5.65
N ASN A 894 -1.05 4.65 -5.04
CA ASN A 894 -1.21 4.66 -3.59
C ASN A 894 -2.41 3.80 -3.20
N GLN A 895 -2.19 2.85 -2.28
CA GLN A 895 -3.29 2.12 -1.66
C GLN A 895 -4.13 3.10 -0.83
N VAL A 896 -5.43 3.16 -1.11
CA VAL A 896 -6.40 3.98 -0.36
C VAL A 896 -7.32 3.15 0.51
N PHE A 897 -7.40 1.84 0.25
CA PHE A 897 -8.12 0.88 1.05
C PHE A 897 -7.60 -0.55 0.79
N ASP A 898 -7.59 -1.38 1.83
CA ASP A 898 -7.46 -2.84 1.70
C ASP A 898 -8.54 -3.51 2.56
N SER A 899 -9.13 -4.59 2.05
CA SER A 899 -10.19 -5.29 2.78
C SER A 899 -9.68 -6.04 4.01
N GLY A 900 -8.36 -6.21 4.17
CA GLY A 900 -7.79 -6.79 5.36
C GLY A 900 -8.26 -8.22 5.60
N ASP A 901 -8.65 -8.53 6.84
CA ASP A 901 -9.23 -9.82 7.24
C ASP A 901 -10.75 -9.93 6.99
N GLN A 902 -11.38 -8.93 6.36
CA GLN A 902 -12.85 -8.90 6.20
C GLN A 902 -13.38 -10.15 5.49
N ILE A 903 -12.69 -10.63 4.46
CA ILE A 903 -13.08 -11.84 3.71
C ILE A 903 -13.12 -13.04 4.64
N ALA A 904 -12.04 -13.28 5.38
CA ALA A 904 -11.98 -14.36 6.36
C ALA A 904 -13.07 -14.23 7.44
N ARG A 905 -13.32 -13.03 7.96
CA ARG A 905 -14.38 -12.79 8.97
C ARG A 905 -15.79 -13.00 8.40
N ILE A 906 -16.02 -12.64 7.15
CA ILE A 906 -17.29 -12.88 6.46
C ILE A 906 -17.51 -14.38 6.29
N LEU A 907 -16.50 -15.12 5.82
CA LEU A 907 -16.60 -16.57 5.66
C LEU A 907 -16.76 -17.29 7.01
N GLU A 908 -15.99 -16.91 8.04
CA GLU A 908 -16.13 -17.44 9.41
C GLU A 908 -17.57 -17.26 9.94
N SER A 909 -18.20 -16.12 9.64
CA SER A 909 -19.53 -15.81 10.15
C SER A 909 -20.68 -16.37 9.31
N GLN A 910 -20.54 -16.47 7.99
CA GLN A 910 -21.63 -16.82 7.08
C GLN A 910 -21.55 -18.24 6.54
N THR A 911 -20.35 -18.78 6.31
CA THR A 911 -20.11 -20.12 5.77
C THR A 911 -18.90 -20.80 6.43
N PRO A 912 -18.85 -20.92 7.77
CA PRO A 912 -17.70 -21.48 8.48
C PRO A 912 -17.39 -22.94 8.11
N GLU A 913 -18.35 -23.67 7.57
CA GLU A 913 -18.19 -25.03 7.05
C GLU A 913 -17.41 -25.10 5.73
N LEU A 914 -17.33 -23.99 5.00
CA LEU A 914 -16.58 -23.86 3.74
C LEU A 914 -15.34 -22.97 3.89
N PHE A 915 -15.00 -22.51 5.10
CA PHE A 915 -13.88 -21.60 5.31
C PHE A 915 -12.58 -22.15 4.71
N ASN A 916 -11.96 -21.40 3.79
CA ASN A 916 -10.76 -21.78 3.04
C ASN A 916 -10.79 -23.22 2.51
N ALA A 917 -11.98 -23.69 2.12
CA ALA A 917 -12.14 -25.05 1.65
C ALA A 917 -11.61 -25.20 0.21
N ASP A 918 -10.91 -26.30 -0.01
CA ASP A 918 -10.44 -26.71 -1.34
C ASP A 918 -11.49 -27.59 -2.02
N PHE A 919 -11.92 -27.17 -3.21
CA PHE A 919 -12.85 -27.90 -4.05
C PHE A 919 -12.29 -27.96 -5.46
N ASP A 920 -11.32 -28.84 -5.66
CA ASP A 920 -10.76 -29.16 -6.96
C ASP A 920 -11.68 -30.09 -7.77
N ASP A 921 -11.36 -30.33 -9.04
CA ASP A 921 -12.15 -31.21 -9.93
C ASP A 921 -12.05 -32.70 -9.52
N ASP A 922 -11.41 -33.04 -8.39
CA ASP A 922 -11.23 -34.41 -7.94
C ASP A 922 -12.56 -35.08 -7.53
N ASP A 923 -12.66 -36.38 -7.81
CA ASP A 923 -13.86 -37.19 -7.61
C ASP A 923 -14.30 -37.33 -6.13
N GLU A 924 -13.51 -36.87 -5.16
CA GLU A 924 -13.76 -37.08 -3.72
C GLU A 924 -14.95 -36.25 -3.19
N PHE A 925 -15.25 -35.10 -3.80
CA PHE A 925 -16.32 -34.20 -3.37
C PHE A 925 -17.60 -34.29 -4.21
N LYS A 926 -17.63 -35.21 -5.17
CA LYS A 926 -18.78 -35.43 -6.07
C LYS A 926 -19.63 -36.62 -5.62
N ASP A 927 -20.94 -36.45 -5.67
CA ASP A 927 -21.91 -37.50 -5.45
C ASP A 927 -21.85 -38.59 -6.55
N VAL A 928 -22.63 -39.65 -6.40
CA VAL A 928 -22.68 -40.76 -7.38
C VAL A 928 -23.16 -40.35 -8.77
N ASP A 929 -23.76 -39.16 -8.88
CA ASP A 929 -24.27 -38.57 -10.10
C ASP A 929 -23.30 -37.51 -10.67
N GLY A 930 -22.17 -37.24 -9.98
CA GLY A 930 -21.11 -36.32 -10.39
C GLY A 930 -21.28 -34.87 -9.93
N ASN A 931 -22.25 -34.57 -9.05
CA ASN A 931 -22.48 -33.22 -8.53
C ASN A 931 -21.73 -33.01 -7.21
N PHE A 932 -21.22 -31.82 -6.95
CA PHE A 932 -20.61 -31.52 -5.64
C PHE A 932 -21.60 -31.72 -4.49
N ASP A 933 -21.24 -32.57 -3.50
CA ASP A 933 -22.07 -32.87 -2.33
C ASP A 933 -21.74 -31.92 -1.18
N PHE A 934 -22.38 -30.75 -1.15
CA PHE A 934 -22.15 -29.77 -0.07
C PHE A 934 -22.73 -30.16 1.30
N SER A 935 -23.34 -31.35 1.41
CA SER A 935 -24.00 -31.81 2.63
C SER A 935 -23.12 -32.72 3.50
N ASP A 936 -21.93 -33.09 3.01
CA ASP A 936 -20.98 -33.84 3.81
C ASP A 936 -20.38 -32.95 4.91
N THR A 937 -20.40 -33.46 6.14
CA THR A 937 -19.87 -32.77 7.35
C THR A 937 -18.70 -33.56 7.94
N SER A 938 -18.13 -34.47 7.16
CA SER A 938 -17.01 -35.29 7.56
C SER A 938 -15.74 -34.43 7.76
N PRO A 939 -14.79 -34.89 8.59
CA PRO A 939 -13.48 -34.23 8.73
C PRO A 939 -12.63 -34.20 7.45
N SER A 940 -13.12 -34.79 6.35
CA SER A 940 -12.49 -34.81 5.03
C SER A 940 -13.15 -33.81 4.06
N PHE A 941 -14.00 -32.91 4.54
CA PHE A 941 -14.83 -32.02 3.72
C PHE A 941 -14.08 -30.75 3.22
N GLY A 942 -12.77 -30.80 3.01
CA GLY A 942 -12.03 -29.67 2.45
C GLY A 942 -11.85 -28.46 3.39
N LYS A 943 -12.69 -28.32 4.43
CA LYS A 943 -12.68 -27.17 5.34
C LYS A 943 -11.28 -26.92 5.89
N ASP A 944 -10.86 -25.66 5.78
CA ASP A 944 -9.59 -25.14 6.28
C ASP A 944 -8.35 -25.64 5.50
N ASP A 945 -8.53 -26.41 4.41
CA ASP A 945 -7.40 -27.04 3.72
C ASP A 945 -6.50 -26.05 2.97
N ARG A 946 -6.98 -24.85 2.62
CA ARG A 946 -6.20 -23.77 1.98
C ARG A 946 -5.65 -22.72 2.95
N SER A 947 -5.84 -22.86 4.26
CA SER A 947 -5.31 -21.88 5.23
C SER A 947 -3.78 -21.84 5.28
N ASP A 948 -3.08 -22.96 5.01
CA ASP A 948 -1.62 -22.97 4.82
C ASP A 948 -1.16 -22.50 3.43
N ASP A 949 -2.08 -22.11 2.55
CA ASP A 949 -1.79 -21.65 1.20
C ASP A 949 -2.27 -20.20 1.00
N LYS A 950 -3.16 -19.93 0.04
CA LYS A 950 -3.66 -18.58 -0.33
C LYS A 950 -5.04 -18.25 0.30
N GLY A 951 -5.60 -19.16 1.11
CA GLY A 951 -6.82 -18.94 1.87
C GLY A 951 -8.10 -19.02 1.03
N ALA A 952 -8.82 -17.90 0.91
CA ALA A 952 -10.10 -17.83 0.20
C ALA A 952 -9.95 -17.43 -1.29
N GLU A 953 -8.76 -16.98 -1.68
CA GLU A 953 -8.37 -16.67 -3.07
C GLU A 953 -9.34 -15.70 -3.77
N PRO A 954 -9.27 -14.39 -3.44
CA PRO A 954 -9.98 -13.37 -4.20
C PRO A 954 -9.35 -13.24 -5.59
N GLU A 955 -9.93 -13.97 -6.54
CA GLU A 955 -9.39 -14.17 -7.89
C GLU A 955 -9.87 -13.08 -8.84
N SER A 956 -11.19 -12.88 -8.87
CA SER A 956 -11.82 -12.05 -9.89
C SER A 956 -12.44 -10.79 -9.32
N VAL A 957 -12.39 -9.68 -10.07
CA VAL A 957 -13.08 -8.45 -9.71
C VAL A 957 -13.66 -7.72 -10.92
N THR A 958 -14.88 -7.20 -10.77
CA THR A 958 -15.46 -6.24 -11.72
C THR A 958 -16.25 -5.15 -11.00
N VAL A 959 -16.32 -3.95 -11.58
CA VAL A 959 -17.05 -2.81 -11.05
C VAL A 959 -18.24 -2.45 -11.94
N GLY A 960 -19.43 -2.42 -11.33
CA GLY A 960 -20.68 -2.04 -11.99
C GLY A 960 -21.25 -0.72 -11.48
N MET A 961 -21.78 0.10 -12.39
CA MET A 961 -22.53 1.31 -12.02
C MET A 961 -24.03 1.02 -11.85
N ILE A 962 -24.54 1.17 -10.62
CA ILE A 962 -25.94 0.93 -10.28
C ILE A 962 -26.53 2.20 -9.65
N ASP A 963 -27.59 2.73 -10.27
CA ASP A 963 -28.23 3.99 -9.85
C ASP A 963 -27.23 5.17 -9.65
N GLY A 964 -26.11 5.16 -10.41
CA GLY A 964 -25.07 6.19 -10.35
C GLY A 964 -24.01 5.99 -9.27
N LYS A 965 -23.99 4.83 -8.60
CA LYS A 965 -22.96 4.44 -7.64
C LYS A 965 -22.13 3.26 -8.17
N PRO A 966 -20.80 3.25 -7.96
CA PRO A 966 -19.96 2.11 -8.28
C PRO A 966 -20.11 1.01 -7.20
N TYR A 967 -20.22 -0.24 -7.65
CA TYR A 967 -20.20 -1.42 -6.79
C TYR A 967 -19.15 -2.40 -7.31
N ALA A 968 -18.28 -2.90 -6.42
CA ALA A 968 -17.39 -4.01 -6.71
C ALA A 968 -18.11 -5.34 -6.52
N PHE A 969 -17.80 -6.29 -7.39
CA PHE A 969 -18.11 -7.71 -7.27
C PHE A 969 -16.78 -8.45 -7.26
N VAL A 970 -16.47 -9.13 -6.16
CA VAL A 970 -15.20 -9.86 -5.97
C VAL A 970 -15.51 -11.34 -5.85
N GLY A 971 -15.03 -12.15 -6.79
CA GLY A 971 -15.16 -13.61 -6.80
C GLY A 971 -14.12 -14.23 -5.89
N LEU A 972 -14.52 -15.30 -5.17
CA LEU A 972 -13.64 -16.10 -4.34
C LEU A 972 -13.54 -17.47 -4.97
N GLU A 973 -12.35 -17.82 -5.49
CA GLU A 973 -12.11 -19.08 -6.18
C GLU A 973 -12.26 -20.28 -5.22
N ARG A 974 -11.77 -20.11 -3.99
CA ARG A 974 -11.89 -21.12 -2.92
C ARG A 974 -13.06 -20.82 -2.00
N ALA A 975 -13.08 -21.52 -0.87
CA ALA A 975 -14.13 -21.45 0.13
C ALA A 975 -15.53 -21.79 -0.41
N GLY A 976 -15.57 -22.73 -1.37
CA GLY A 976 -16.80 -23.25 -1.98
C GLY A 976 -17.41 -22.35 -3.05
N GLY A 977 -16.73 -21.29 -3.48
CA GLY A 977 -17.18 -20.38 -4.54
C GLY A 977 -18.20 -19.37 -4.05
N GLY A 978 -17.95 -18.08 -4.27
CA GLY A 978 -18.93 -17.02 -3.98
C GLY A 978 -18.50 -15.63 -4.46
N VAL A 979 -19.42 -14.67 -4.35
CA VAL A 979 -19.19 -13.28 -4.76
C VAL A 979 -19.47 -12.34 -3.60
N LEU A 980 -18.47 -11.55 -3.23
CA LEU A 980 -18.59 -10.43 -2.30
C LEU A 980 -19.01 -9.17 -3.05
N VAL A 981 -19.84 -8.34 -2.43
CA VAL A 981 -20.32 -7.09 -3.04
C VAL A 981 -20.05 -5.92 -2.11
N TYR A 982 -19.44 -4.87 -2.63
CA TYR A 982 -19.10 -3.65 -1.90
C TYR A 982 -19.60 -2.39 -2.61
N ASP A 983 -20.18 -1.44 -1.87
CA ASP A 983 -20.46 -0.07 -2.34
C ASP A 983 -19.15 0.74 -2.31
N LEU A 984 -18.69 1.19 -3.48
CA LEU A 984 -17.44 1.94 -3.65
C LEU A 984 -17.66 3.46 -3.73
N SER A 985 -18.83 3.97 -3.32
CA SER A 985 -19.12 5.41 -3.33
C SER A 985 -18.11 6.23 -2.52
N ASP A 986 -17.46 5.61 -1.54
CA ASP A 986 -16.30 6.13 -0.83
C ASP A 986 -15.14 5.12 -0.97
N PRO A 987 -14.20 5.33 -1.91
CA PRO A 987 -13.08 4.41 -2.15
C PRO A 987 -12.17 4.21 -0.95
N THR A 988 -12.14 5.16 -0.01
CA THR A 988 -11.31 5.08 1.22
C THR A 988 -12.00 4.32 2.35
N ALA A 989 -13.31 4.10 2.24
CA ALA A 989 -14.10 3.32 3.18
C ALA A 989 -15.25 2.57 2.47
N PRO A 990 -14.95 1.62 1.57
CA PRO A 990 -15.95 0.78 0.91
C PRO A 990 -16.84 0.06 1.92
N LYS A 991 -18.12 -0.10 1.58
CA LYS A 991 -19.09 -0.71 2.49
C LYS A 991 -19.52 -2.07 1.98
N PHE A 992 -19.27 -3.09 2.78
CA PHE A 992 -19.78 -4.43 2.53
C PHE A 992 -21.31 -4.41 2.40
N ASN A 993 -21.81 -4.94 1.30
CA ASN A 993 -23.23 -4.99 0.97
C ASN A 993 -23.81 -6.40 1.22
N GLN A 994 -23.20 -7.43 0.61
CA GLN A 994 -23.60 -8.83 0.77
C GLN A 994 -22.48 -9.78 0.34
N TYR A 995 -22.56 -11.01 0.81
CA TYR A 995 -21.86 -12.17 0.25
C TYR A 995 -22.94 -13.09 -0.33
N ILE A 996 -22.75 -13.54 -1.57
CA ILE A 996 -23.69 -14.47 -2.21
C ILE A 996 -22.95 -15.69 -2.75
N ARG A 997 -23.58 -16.84 -2.56
CA ARG A 997 -23.11 -18.13 -3.05
C ARG A 997 -24.30 -18.93 -3.56
N THR A 998 -24.12 -19.60 -4.69
CA THR A 998 -25.09 -20.54 -5.26
C THR A 998 -24.59 -21.96 -5.04
N GLU A 999 -25.46 -22.83 -4.51
CA GLU A 999 -25.15 -24.25 -4.34
C GLU A 999 -24.89 -24.90 -5.70
N GLY A 1000 -23.72 -25.53 -5.86
CA GLY A 1000 -23.29 -26.14 -7.12
C GLY A 1000 -22.27 -25.33 -7.92
N ASP A 1001 -22.14 -24.04 -7.65
CA ASP A 1001 -21.14 -23.17 -8.27
C ASP A 1001 -19.83 -23.24 -7.45
N VAL A 1002 -18.70 -23.45 -8.13
CA VAL A 1002 -17.35 -23.62 -7.53
C VAL A 1002 -16.30 -22.95 -8.41
N ALA A 1003 -15.39 -22.20 -7.79
CA ALA A 1003 -14.32 -21.43 -8.44
C ALA A 1003 -14.81 -20.32 -9.42
N PRO A 1004 -15.47 -19.26 -8.93
CA PRO A 1004 -15.73 -18.04 -9.67
C PRO A 1004 -14.46 -17.41 -10.30
N GLU A 1005 -14.34 -17.54 -11.60
CA GLU A 1005 -13.19 -17.10 -12.40
C GLU A 1005 -13.51 -15.81 -13.18
N GLY A 1006 -14.52 -15.88 -14.06
CA GLY A 1006 -14.93 -14.74 -14.89
C GLY A 1006 -16.13 -14.00 -14.34
N LEU A 1007 -16.03 -12.68 -14.15
CA LEU A 1007 -17.14 -11.81 -13.79
C LEU A 1007 -17.47 -10.81 -14.90
N GLN A 1008 -18.74 -10.73 -15.30
CA GLN A 1008 -19.22 -9.73 -16.25
C GLN A 1008 -20.44 -9.00 -15.71
N PHE A 1009 -20.25 -7.73 -15.32
CA PHE A 1009 -21.37 -6.83 -15.03
C PHE A 1009 -22.09 -6.44 -16.33
N ILE A 1010 -23.42 -6.47 -16.32
CA ILE A 1010 -24.27 -6.07 -17.44
C ILE A 1010 -25.20 -4.95 -16.96
N ALA A 1011 -24.98 -3.74 -17.47
CA ALA A 1011 -25.81 -2.59 -17.13
C ALA A 1011 -27.28 -2.80 -17.53
N ALA A 1012 -28.21 -2.20 -16.78
CA ALA A 1012 -29.65 -2.27 -17.04
C ALA A 1012 -30.06 -1.84 -18.46
N ALA A 1013 -29.31 -0.91 -19.07
CA ALA A 1013 -29.57 -0.45 -20.43
C ALA A 1013 -29.20 -1.49 -21.50
N ASP A 1014 -28.30 -2.40 -21.14
CA ASP A 1014 -27.72 -3.42 -22.00
C ASP A 1014 -28.30 -4.82 -21.73
N SER A 1015 -29.02 -5.01 -20.63
CA SER A 1015 -29.58 -6.30 -20.22
C SER A 1015 -30.89 -6.66 -20.94
N PRO A 1016 -31.26 -7.96 -20.99
CA PRO A 1016 -32.43 -8.42 -21.73
C PRO A 1016 -33.76 -8.11 -21.00
N ASN A 1017 -33.72 -7.98 -19.68
CA ASN A 1017 -34.88 -7.68 -18.81
C ASN A 1017 -34.97 -6.19 -18.42
N GLY A 1018 -33.95 -5.38 -18.71
CA GLY A 1018 -33.91 -3.96 -18.34
C GLY A 1018 -33.48 -3.69 -16.90
N GLU A 1019 -33.02 -4.71 -16.18
CA GLU A 1019 -32.46 -4.62 -14.82
C GLU A 1019 -30.94 -4.89 -14.87
N PRO A 1020 -30.11 -4.30 -14.00
CA PRO A 1020 -28.69 -4.63 -13.97
C PRO A 1020 -28.50 -6.11 -13.63
N MET A 1021 -27.47 -6.73 -14.19
CA MET A 1021 -27.17 -8.15 -14.01
C MET A 1021 -25.68 -8.39 -13.78
N LEU A 1022 -25.35 -9.53 -13.18
CA LEU A 1022 -23.99 -10.07 -13.10
C LEU A 1022 -23.99 -11.48 -13.69
N ALA A 1023 -23.10 -11.75 -14.64
CA ALA A 1023 -22.75 -13.10 -15.05
C ALA A 1023 -21.49 -13.53 -14.30
N VAL A 1024 -21.55 -14.71 -13.69
CA VAL A 1024 -20.45 -15.32 -12.94
C VAL A 1024 -20.15 -16.66 -13.59
N VAL A 1025 -18.94 -16.80 -14.09
CA VAL A 1025 -18.42 -18.05 -14.62
C VAL A 1025 -17.64 -18.75 -13.53
N ASN A 1026 -17.91 -20.04 -13.36
CA ASN A 1026 -17.35 -20.88 -12.33
C ASN A 1026 -16.63 -22.03 -13.02
N GLU A 1027 -15.31 -22.07 -12.90
CA GLU A 1027 -14.43 -22.89 -13.73
C GLU A 1027 -14.54 -24.37 -13.40
N VAL A 1028 -14.31 -24.73 -12.14
CA VAL A 1028 -14.38 -26.11 -11.66
C VAL A 1028 -15.78 -26.70 -11.86
N SER A 1029 -16.85 -25.96 -11.57
CA SER A 1029 -18.22 -26.44 -11.79
C SER A 1029 -18.69 -26.31 -13.25
N LYS A 1030 -17.95 -25.61 -14.10
CA LYS A 1030 -18.24 -25.34 -15.53
C LYS A 1030 -19.58 -24.62 -15.71
N THR A 1031 -19.99 -23.81 -14.73
CA THR A 1031 -21.29 -23.13 -14.73
C THR A 1031 -21.15 -21.65 -14.99
N THR A 1032 -22.03 -21.10 -15.83
CA THR A 1032 -22.27 -19.66 -15.94
C THR A 1032 -23.59 -19.32 -15.26
N THR A 1033 -23.53 -18.67 -14.11
CA THR A 1033 -24.70 -18.25 -13.32
C THR A 1033 -25.01 -16.77 -13.56
N LEU A 1034 -26.29 -16.47 -13.78
CA LEU A 1034 -26.81 -15.14 -13.99
C LEU A 1034 -27.56 -14.65 -12.75
N TYR A 1035 -27.17 -13.48 -12.25
CA TYR A 1035 -27.84 -12.77 -11.17
C TYR A 1035 -28.51 -11.51 -11.71
N GLU A 1036 -29.77 -11.29 -11.33
CA GLU A 1036 -30.42 -9.98 -11.42
C GLU A 1036 -30.06 -9.16 -10.19
N ILE A 1037 -29.77 -7.87 -10.37
CA ILE A 1037 -29.37 -6.96 -9.31
C ILE A 1037 -30.52 -6.03 -8.99
N ALA A 1038 -31.20 -6.28 -7.89
CA ALA A 1038 -32.32 -5.47 -7.43
C ALA A 1038 -31.82 -4.35 -6.49
N SER A 1039 -32.08 -3.09 -6.84
CA SER A 1039 -31.89 -1.96 -5.91
C SER A 1039 -32.98 -1.98 -4.84
N LEU A 1040 -32.64 -2.11 -3.56
CA LEU A 1040 -33.58 -1.89 -2.47
C LEU A 1040 -33.75 -0.37 -2.31
N LYS A 1041 -34.59 0.26 -3.13
CA LYS A 1041 -34.79 1.71 -3.05
C LYS A 1041 -35.48 2.04 -1.73
N ALA A 1042 -34.82 2.82 -0.87
CA ALA A 1042 -35.50 3.54 0.19
C ALA A 1042 -36.63 4.38 -0.44
N SER A 1043 -37.87 4.00 -0.12
CA SER A 1043 -39.14 4.46 -0.72
C SER A 1043 -39.57 3.75 -2.01
N GLY A 1044 -39.87 2.44 -1.92
CA GLY A 1044 -40.65 1.79 -2.98
C GLY A 1044 -40.93 0.31 -2.81
N ASP A 1045 -40.06 -0.42 -2.13
CA ASP A 1045 -40.14 -1.88 -2.14
C ASP A 1045 -40.99 -2.47 -1.02
N LYS A 1046 -41.70 -3.52 -1.40
CA LYS A 1046 -42.78 -4.17 -0.68
C LYS A 1046 -42.23 -5.36 0.09
N GLY A 1047 -42.43 -5.38 1.41
CA GLY A 1047 -42.09 -6.55 2.24
C GLY A 1047 -40.62 -6.62 2.64
N ILE A 1048 -40.09 -5.56 3.27
CA ILE A 1048 -38.78 -5.62 3.93
C ILE A 1048 -38.92 -6.49 5.18
N PHE A 1049 -38.04 -7.48 5.36
CA PHE A 1049 -38.11 -8.41 6.50
C PHE A 1049 -37.12 -8.10 7.64
N THR A 1050 -36.17 -7.20 7.43
CA THR A 1050 -35.22 -6.72 8.45
C THR A 1050 -34.87 -5.25 8.29
N THR A 1051 -34.49 -4.57 9.36
CA THR A 1051 -33.91 -3.22 9.30
C THR A 1051 -32.77 -3.08 10.30
N ASP A 1052 -31.77 -2.25 9.97
CA ASP A 1052 -30.75 -1.86 10.93
C ASP A 1052 -31.22 -0.66 11.78
N VAL A 1053 -31.13 -0.80 13.10
CA VAL A 1053 -31.42 0.25 14.08
C VAL A 1053 -30.17 0.46 14.93
N ASN A 1054 -29.43 1.54 14.68
CA ASN A 1054 -28.19 1.90 15.41
C ASN A 1054 -27.13 0.78 15.45
N GLY A 1055 -26.95 0.03 14.36
CA GLY A 1055 -25.97 -1.05 14.26
C GLY A 1055 -26.44 -2.42 14.76
N THR A 1056 -27.74 -2.56 15.08
CA THR A 1056 -28.37 -3.85 15.39
C THR A 1056 -29.43 -4.15 14.34
N THR A 1057 -29.35 -5.32 13.72
CA THR A 1057 -30.38 -5.82 12.81
C THR A 1057 -31.62 -6.25 13.61
N VAL A 1058 -32.80 -5.89 13.12
CA VAL A 1058 -34.09 -6.21 13.74
C VAL A 1058 -35.03 -6.83 12.70
N GLU A 1059 -35.64 -7.95 13.07
CA GLU A 1059 -36.65 -8.70 12.31
C GLU A 1059 -38.00 -7.97 12.33
N LEU A 1060 -38.59 -7.71 11.16
CA LEU A 1060 -39.89 -7.06 11.01
C LEU A 1060 -40.55 -7.40 9.68
N ILE A 1061 -41.74 -6.89 9.40
CA ILE A 1061 -42.32 -6.83 8.06
C ILE A 1061 -42.74 -5.38 7.81
N ASP A 1062 -42.05 -4.71 6.88
CA ASP A 1062 -42.38 -3.35 6.49
C ASP A 1062 -43.42 -3.34 5.36
N LEU A 1063 -44.62 -2.89 5.70
CA LEU A 1063 -45.76 -2.79 4.81
C LEU A 1063 -46.05 -1.35 4.39
N ARG A 1064 -45.12 -0.41 4.66
CA ARG A 1064 -45.27 1.01 4.29
C ARG A 1064 -45.36 1.24 2.78
N GLY A 1065 -44.80 0.32 1.98
CA GLY A 1065 -44.88 0.32 0.51
C GLY A 1065 -46.26 -0.05 -0.08
N PHE A 1066 -47.25 -0.39 0.75
CA PHE A 1066 -48.60 -0.79 0.31
C PHE A 1066 -49.68 0.28 0.55
N ASP A 1067 -49.30 1.55 0.71
CA ASP A 1067 -50.18 2.68 1.07
C ASP A 1067 -51.38 2.93 0.11
N ASN A 1068 -51.40 2.30 -1.05
CA ASN A 1068 -52.47 2.34 -2.03
C ASN A 1068 -53.61 1.33 -1.77
N GLN A 1069 -53.48 0.44 -0.78
CA GLN A 1069 -54.51 -0.49 -0.33
C GLN A 1069 -54.82 -0.32 1.17
N ALA A 1070 -55.92 -0.91 1.64
CA ALA A 1070 -56.32 -0.81 3.05
C ALA A 1070 -55.65 -1.87 3.93
N THR A 1071 -55.44 -3.06 3.36
CA THR A 1071 -54.81 -4.21 4.01
C THR A 1071 -53.87 -4.91 3.02
N VAL A 1072 -52.92 -5.67 3.54
CA VAL A 1072 -51.97 -6.50 2.80
C VAL A 1072 -52.16 -7.95 3.23
N THR A 1073 -52.31 -8.87 2.28
CA THR A 1073 -52.40 -10.30 2.57
C THR A 1073 -51.01 -10.92 2.55
N VAL A 1074 -50.63 -11.59 3.64
CA VAL A 1074 -49.35 -12.30 3.78
C VAL A 1074 -49.65 -13.79 3.85
N ASP A 1075 -49.24 -14.53 2.83
CA ASP A 1075 -49.27 -16.00 2.82
C ASP A 1075 -47.99 -16.53 3.47
N TYR A 1076 -48.12 -17.57 4.30
CA TYR A 1076 -47.00 -18.09 5.07
C TYR A 1076 -47.06 -19.62 5.21
N THR A 1077 -45.90 -20.20 5.48
CA THR A 1077 -45.72 -21.57 5.92
C THR A 1077 -45.03 -21.58 7.27
N ILE A 1078 -45.58 -22.31 8.23
CA ILE A 1078 -45.07 -22.45 9.59
C ILE A 1078 -44.69 -23.90 9.88
N SER A 1079 -43.51 -24.12 10.45
CA SER A 1079 -43.10 -25.39 11.06
C SER A 1079 -42.73 -25.20 12.52
N ARG A 1080 -42.80 -26.29 13.29
CA ARG A 1080 -42.44 -26.30 14.72
C ARG A 1080 -41.71 -27.59 15.07
N GLU A 1081 -40.51 -27.46 15.63
CA GLU A 1081 -39.69 -28.53 16.23
C GLU A 1081 -39.23 -28.06 17.62
N ALA A 1082 -40.14 -28.02 18.59
CA ALA A 1082 -39.92 -27.31 19.84
C ALA A 1082 -40.24 -28.13 21.08
N ASP A 1083 -39.43 -27.97 22.13
CA ASP A 1083 -39.67 -28.55 23.45
C ASP A 1083 -40.80 -27.81 24.21
N PHE A 1084 -41.02 -26.52 23.98
CA PHE A 1084 -42.08 -25.72 24.61
C PHE A 1084 -43.29 -25.43 23.72
N ASN A 1085 -44.47 -25.27 24.34
CA ASN A 1085 -45.68 -24.90 23.59
C ASN A 1085 -45.73 -23.38 23.39
N ASN A 1086 -45.05 -22.91 22.35
CA ASN A 1086 -44.89 -21.48 22.08
C ASN A 1086 -46.07 -20.90 21.30
N GLU A 1087 -46.36 -19.62 21.55
CA GLU A 1087 -47.26 -18.81 20.72
C GLU A 1087 -46.45 -17.68 20.07
N VAL A 1088 -46.43 -17.62 18.73
CA VAL A 1088 -45.83 -16.49 18.00
C VAL A 1088 -46.93 -15.55 17.52
N TYR A 1089 -46.67 -14.26 17.61
CA TYR A 1089 -47.55 -13.20 17.11
C TYR A 1089 -46.74 -12.13 16.37
N PHE A 1090 -47.43 -11.24 15.68
CA PHE A 1090 -46.89 -9.98 15.19
C PHE A 1090 -47.64 -8.81 15.80
N TYR A 1091 -46.92 -7.76 16.19
CA TYR A 1091 -47.48 -6.50 16.70
C TYR A 1091 -47.04 -5.31 15.85
N ALA A 1092 -47.87 -4.28 15.78
CA ALA A 1092 -47.55 -3.08 14.99
C ALA A 1092 -46.74 -2.06 15.80
N VAL A 1093 -45.70 -1.49 15.18
CA VAL A 1093 -44.89 -0.41 15.75
C VAL A 1093 -45.16 0.92 15.05
N ASP A 1094 -44.87 2.02 15.75
CA ASP A 1094 -45.07 3.39 15.27
C ASP A 1094 -43.98 3.79 14.25
N ASP A 1095 -42.76 3.24 14.40
CA ASP A 1095 -41.60 3.47 13.53
C ASP A 1095 -40.57 2.33 13.62
N ILE A 1096 -39.49 2.43 12.84
CA ILE A 1096 -38.42 1.42 12.78
C ILE A 1096 -37.63 1.28 14.08
N THR A 1097 -37.77 2.20 15.06
CA THR A 1097 -37.07 2.07 16.35
C THR A 1097 -37.84 1.19 17.35
N GLY A 1098 -38.94 0.60 16.90
CA GLY A 1098 -39.79 -0.26 17.72
C GLY A 1098 -40.76 0.51 18.61
N ALA A 1099 -40.92 1.83 18.47
CA ALA A 1099 -41.77 2.58 19.38
C ALA A 1099 -43.23 2.09 19.33
N VAL A 1100 -43.89 1.97 20.48
CA VAL A 1100 -45.30 1.55 20.57
C VAL A 1100 -46.10 2.51 21.46
N ASP A 1101 -47.10 3.16 20.89
CA ASP A 1101 -48.01 4.08 21.58
C ASP A 1101 -47.24 5.19 22.32
N GLY A 1102 -46.17 5.68 21.69
CA GLY A 1102 -45.28 6.71 22.23
C GLY A 1102 -44.32 6.24 23.33
N LYS A 1103 -44.21 4.94 23.59
CA LYS A 1103 -43.17 4.33 24.42
C LYS A 1103 -42.01 3.85 23.56
N GLN A 1104 -40.80 4.16 23.98
CA GLN A 1104 -39.58 3.65 23.36
C GLN A 1104 -39.27 2.24 23.89
N VAL A 1105 -38.53 1.46 23.11
CA VAL A 1105 -37.97 0.18 23.57
C VAL A 1105 -37.21 0.39 24.88
N GLY A 1106 -37.47 -0.44 25.90
CA GLY A 1106 -36.89 -0.34 27.24
C GLY A 1106 -37.66 0.56 28.23
N ASP A 1107 -38.68 1.31 27.79
CA ASP A 1107 -39.54 2.08 28.70
C ASP A 1107 -40.38 1.17 29.61
N GLU A 1108 -40.67 1.62 30.83
CA GLU A 1108 -41.59 0.92 31.74
C GLU A 1108 -42.98 0.75 31.08
N GLY A 1109 -43.44 -0.51 31.01
CA GLY A 1109 -44.71 -0.87 30.38
C GLY A 1109 -44.66 -0.99 28.85
N TYR A 1110 -43.48 -1.03 28.22
CA TYR A 1110 -43.33 -1.29 26.78
C TYR A 1110 -43.92 -2.66 26.39
N MET A 1111 -43.53 -3.73 27.09
CA MET A 1111 -44.03 -5.10 26.82
C MET A 1111 -45.56 -5.19 26.85
N GLU A 1112 -46.21 -4.60 27.87
CA GLU A 1112 -47.67 -4.57 27.95
C GLU A 1112 -48.28 -3.78 26.79
N ALA A 1113 -47.65 -2.67 26.36
CA ALA A 1113 -48.12 -1.89 25.22
C ALA A 1113 -47.98 -2.66 23.89
N ALA A 1114 -46.86 -3.34 23.67
CA ALA A 1114 -46.61 -4.18 22.49
C ALA A 1114 -47.60 -5.35 22.40
N LEU A 1115 -47.80 -6.10 23.50
CA LEU A 1115 -48.75 -7.22 23.54
C LEU A 1115 -50.22 -6.78 23.43
N ASN A 1116 -50.56 -5.53 23.76
CA ASN A 1116 -51.88 -4.98 23.50
C ASN A 1116 -52.08 -4.51 22.04
N LYS A 1117 -51.01 -4.48 21.24
CA LYS A 1117 -50.99 -4.04 19.84
C LYS A 1117 -50.65 -5.18 18.86
N LEU A 1118 -50.88 -6.43 19.27
CA LEU A 1118 -50.83 -7.57 18.36
C LEU A 1118 -51.84 -7.38 17.22
N VAL A 1119 -51.36 -7.55 16.00
CA VAL A 1119 -52.13 -7.38 14.75
C VAL A 1119 -52.28 -8.68 13.98
N SER A 1120 -51.75 -9.79 14.50
CA SER A 1120 -51.91 -11.12 13.91
C SER A 1120 -52.76 -12.07 14.77
N PRO A 1121 -53.29 -13.15 14.18
CA PRO A 1121 -53.64 -14.33 14.96
C PRO A 1121 -52.38 -15.01 15.54
N VAL A 1122 -52.59 -16.01 16.38
CA VAL A 1122 -51.49 -16.88 16.84
C VAL A 1122 -50.93 -17.68 15.68
N PHE A 1123 -49.62 -17.64 15.54
CA PHE A 1123 -48.82 -18.50 14.68
C PHE A 1123 -48.33 -19.66 15.55
N SER A 1124 -48.96 -20.81 15.38
CA SER A 1124 -48.53 -22.07 15.99
C SER A 1124 -49.01 -23.26 15.17
N THR A 1125 -48.31 -24.37 15.28
CA THR A 1125 -48.70 -25.67 14.72
C THR A 1125 -48.35 -26.76 15.74
N SER A 1126 -48.85 -27.98 15.55
CA SER A 1126 -48.44 -29.11 16.41
C SER A 1126 -46.96 -29.44 16.21
N ASP A 1127 -46.35 -30.04 17.21
CA ASP A 1127 -44.96 -30.52 17.11
C ASP A 1127 -44.69 -31.41 15.90
N ASN A 1128 -43.53 -31.22 15.28
CA ASN A 1128 -43.10 -31.96 14.09
C ASN A 1128 -44.12 -31.88 12.93
N ASN A 1129 -44.73 -30.71 12.76
CA ASN A 1129 -45.73 -30.47 11.71
C ASN A 1129 -45.41 -29.17 10.95
N THR A 1130 -45.90 -29.12 9.71
CA THR A 1130 -45.80 -27.94 8.85
C THR A 1130 -47.20 -27.60 8.32
N GLU A 1131 -47.62 -26.34 8.45
CA GLU A 1131 -48.90 -25.84 7.98
C GLU A 1131 -48.72 -24.55 7.18
N SER A 1132 -49.59 -24.29 6.20
CA SER A 1132 -49.63 -23.01 5.49
C SER A 1132 -50.90 -22.24 5.83
N GLY A 1133 -50.81 -20.91 5.84
CA GLY A 1133 -51.91 -20.02 6.15
C GLY A 1133 -51.78 -18.66 5.46
N SER A 1134 -52.73 -17.78 5.74
CA SER A 1134 -52.71 -16.38 5.28
C SER A 1134 -53.20 -15.47 6.39
N VAL A 1135 -52.59 -14.29 6.53
CA VAL A 1135 -52.98 -13.24 7.47
C VAL A 1135 -53.13 -11.89 6.74
N GLU A 1136 -54.08 -11.06 7.17
CA GLU A 1136 -54.20 -9.68 6.68
C GLU A 1136 -53.60 -8.71 7.71
N PHE A 1137 -52.69 -7.84 7.28
CA PHE A 1137 -52.18 -6.71 8.06
C PHE A 1137 -52.68 -5.38 7.49
N ASP A 1138 -52.70 -4.33 8.32
CA ASP A 1138 -52.99 -2.99 7.83
C ASP A 1138 -51.87 -2.52 6.89
N ALA A 1139 -52.23 -2.02 5.71
CA ALA A 1139 -51.25 -1.43 4.81
C ALA A 1139 -50.67 -0.14 5.41
N GLY A 1140 -49.41 0.18 5.11
CA GLY A 1140 -48.76 1.33 5.72
C GLY A 1140 -48.12 1.06 7.09
N SER A 1141 -48.23 -0.16 7.62
CA SER A 1141 -47.73 -0.54 8.94
C SER A 1141 -46.32 -1.12 8.91
N ILE A 1142 -45.68 -1.18 10.07
CA ILE A 1142 -44.51 -2.01 10.32
C ILE A 1142 -44.97 -3.01 11.38
N VAL A 1143 -44.85 -4.31 11.10
CA VAL A 1143 -45.26 -5.36 12.04
C VAL A 1143 -44.05 -6.20 12.45
N VAL A 1144 -43.97 -6.58 13.71
CA VAL A 1144 -42.75 -7.15 14.32
C VAL A 1144 -43.12 -8.45 15.01
N PRO A 1145 -42.34 -9.54 14.84
CA PRO A 1145 -42.61 -10.80 15.51
C PRO A 1145 -42.38 -10.70 17.03
N VAL A 1146 -43.06 -11.55 17.78
CA VAL A 1146 -42.86 -11.77 19.21
C VAL A 1146 -43.17 -13.22 19.53
N ILE A 1147 -42.33 -13.87 20.33
CA ILE A 1147 -42.55 -15.23 20.82
C ILE A 1147 -42.90 -15.21 22.30
N ILE A 1148 -43.94 -15.96 22.67
CA ILE A 1148 -44.30 -16.27 24.05
C ILE A 1148 -43.89 -17.72 24.29
N ALA A 1149 -42.87 -17.91 25.12
CA ALA A 1149 -42.29 -19.22 25.39
C ALA A 1149 -43.08 -19.99 26.47
N ASP A 1150 -43.37 -21.26 26.20
CA ASP A 1150 -44.15 -22.19 27.05
C ASP A 1150 -45.41 -21.60 27.70
N GLY A 1151 -46.16 -20.77 26.97
CA GLY A 1151 -47.27 -20.04 27.55
C GLY A 1151 -48.17 -19.37 26.54
N THR A 1152 -49.31 -18.88 27.05
CA THR A 1152 -50.31 -18.18 26.25
C THR A 1152 -50.20 -16.66 26.40
N LEU A 1153 -50.78 -15.91 25.45
CA LEU A 1153 -50.93 -14.45 25.58
C LEU A 1153 -51.56 -14.00 26.91
N THR A 1154 -52.47 -14.79 27.46
CA THR A 1154 -53.10 -14.47 28.75
C THR A 1154 -52.09 -14.59 29.91
N GLU A 1155 -51.23 -15.60 29.86
CA GLU A 1155 -50.18 -15.82 30.86
C GLU A 1155 -49.09 -14.76 30.75
N ALA A 1156 -48.66 -14.42 29.53
CA ALA A 1156 -47.72 -13.33 29.25
C ALA A 1156 -48.19 -11.98 29.82
N LEU A 1157 -49.45 -11.59 29.57
CA LEU A 1157 -50.03 -10.34 30.11
C LEU A 1157 -50.15 -10.33 31.64
N SER A 1158 -50.13 -11.50 32.29
CA SER A 1158 -50.11 -11.62 33.75
C SER A 1158 -48.71 -11.78 34.34
N GLY A 1159 -47.66 -11.84 33.49
CA GLY A 1159 -46.28 -12.10 33.87
C GLY A 1159 -46.02 -13.55 34.30
N GLU A 1160 -46.84 -14.50 33.82
CA GLU A 1160 -46.71 -15.94 34.09
C GLU A 1160 -45.99 -16.71 32.97
N ALA A 1161 -45.69 -16.06 31.84
CA ALA A 1161 -44.93 -16.62 30.70
C ALA A 1161 -43.84 -15.64 30.25
N GLU A 1162 -42.75 -16.18 29.69
CA GLU A 1162 -41.63 -15.40 29.14
C GLU A 1162 -41.95 -14.92 27.72
N VAL A 1163 -41.46 -13.73 27.38
CA VAL A 1163 -41.74 -13.07 26.11
C VAL A 1163 -40.45 -12.52 25.54
N TYR A 1164 -40.15 -12.87 24.30
CA TYR A 1164 -38.96 -12.40 23.60
C TYR A 1164 -39.34 -11.61 22.34
N PHE A 1165 -38.67 -10.48 22.18
CA PHE A 1165 -38.79 -9.52 21.08
C PHE A 1165 -37.46 -9.44 20.32
N PRO A 1166 -37.48 -9.10 19.02
CA PRO A 1166 -36.25 -8.88 18.25
C PRO A 1166 -35.54 -7.58 18.68
N TYR A 1167 -36.28 -6.62 19.26
CA TYR A 1167 -35.68 -5.49 19.96
C TYR A 1167 -35.17 -5.95 21.33
N ILE A 1168 -33.90 -6.36 21.42
CA ILE A 1168 -33.28 -6.90 22.65
C ILE A 1168 -33.52 -6.00 23.88
N GLY A 1169 -33.53 -4.67 23.71
CA GLY A 1169 -33.83 -3.73 24.80
C GLY A 1169 -35.25 -3.83 25.40
N ALA A 1170 -36.17 -4.55 24.74
CA ALA A 1170 -37.51 -4.87 25.25
C ALA A 1170 -37.55 -6.17 26.07
N ASN A 1171 -36.53 -7.02 25.94
CA ASN A 1171 -36.41 -8.28 26.66
C ASN A 1171 -35.93 -7.99 28.09
N THR A 1172 -36.88 -7.93 29.03
CA THR A 1172 -36.58 -7.62 30.44
C THR A 1172 -36.09 -8.83 31.25
N ASN A 1173 -36.05 -10.00 30.61
CA ASN A 1173 -35.45 -11.23 31.13
C ASN A 1173 -33.94 -11.23 30.83
N SER A 1174 -33.16 -11.83 31.72
CA SER A 1174 -31.76 -11.44 31.96
C SER A 1174 -30.70 -12.12 31.09
N ASP A 1175 -31.05 -12.83 30.01
CA ASP A 1175 -30.08 -13.61 29.22
C ASP A 1175 -29.43 -12.84 28.06
N ASN A 1176 -29.99 -11.69 27.65
CA ASN A 1176 -29.49 -10.87 26.52
C ASN A 1176 -29.31 -11.68 25.22
N PHE A 1177 -29.98 -12.84 25.09
CA PHE A 1177 -29.92 -13.64 23.87
C PHE A 1177 -30.98 -13.14 22.88
N ASP A 1178 -30.66 -13.24 21.58
CA ASP A 1178 -31.59 -12.89 20.52
C ASP A 1178 -32.34 -14.13 20.05
N HIS A 1179 -33.59 -14.24 20.47
CA HIS A 1179 -34.43 -15.42 20.26
C HIS A 1179 -35.14 -15.45 18.91
N ILE A 1180 -34.98 -14.42 18.08
CA ILE A 1180 -35.66 -14.30 16.80
C ILE A 1180 -34.63 -13.89 15.78
N LYS A 1181 -34.48 -14.64 14.68
CA LYS A 1181 -33.55 -14.32 13.60
C LYS A 1181 -34.14 -14.58 12.24
N MET A 1182 -33.60 -13.92 11.22
CA MET A 1182 -33.83 -14.37 9.85
C MET A 1182 -32.94 -15.56 9.50
N LEU A 1183 -33.56 -16.65 9.02
CA LEU A 1183 -32.84 -17.80 8.47
C LEU A 1183 -32.55 -17.64 6.97
N ASN A 1184 -33.33 -16.79 6.30
CA ASN A 1184 -33.22 -16.44 4.88
C ASN A 1184 -33.87 -15.07 4.66
N SER A 1185 -33.91 -14.56 3.43
CA SER A 1185 -34.52 -13.25 3.12
C SER A 1185 -36.01 -13.12 3.47
N ASN A 1186 -36.75 -14.21 3.69
CA ASN A 1186 -38.19 -14.20 3.99
C ASN A 1186 -38.64 -15.22 5.06
N THR A 1187 -37.72 -15.72 5.90
CA THR A 1187 -38.03 -16.74 6.91
C THR A 1187 -37.57 -16.32 8.29
N PHE A 1188 -38.50 -16.26 9.25
CA PHE A 1188 -38.24 -16.01 10.66
C PHE A 1188 -38.02 -17.34 11.39
N GLY A 1189 -36.87 -17.50 12.03
CA GLY A 1189 -36.55 -18.57 12.97
C GLY A 1189 -36.66 -18.08 14.42
N PHE A 1190 -37.02 -18.98 15.32
CA PHE A 1190 -37.30 -18.67 16.72
C PHE A 1190 -36.64 -19.70 17.64
N GLU A 1191 -36.21 -19.24 18.83
CA GLU A 1191 -35.66 -20.05 19.93
C GLU A 1191 -36.51 -19.89 21.19
N ASP A 1192 -36.87 -20.98 21.85
CA ASP A 1192 -37.82 -20.99 22.98
C ASP A 1192 -37.18 -21.15 24.36
N LEU A 1193 -35.94 -21.66 24.42
CA LEU A 1193 -35.20 -21.89 25.67
C LEU A 1193 -34.29 -20.70 26.03
N PRO A 1194 -34.11 -20.40 27.34
CA PRO A 1194 -33.14 -19.37 27.79
C PRO A 1194 -31.74 -19.59 27.23
N GLU A 1195 -31.03 -18.49 26.93
CA GLU A 1195 -29.71 -18.49 26.26
C GLU A 1195 -29.68 -19.14 24.86
N GLY A 1196 -30.87 -19.37 24.27
CA GLY A 1196 -31.04 -19.84 22.90
C GLY A 1196 -30.94 -21.35 22.70
N GLY A 1197 -31.17 -22.15 23.75
CA GLY A 1197 -31.27 -23.61 23.58
C GLY A 1197 -30.08 -24.25 22.87
N ASP A 1198 -30.38 -24.97 21.78
CA ASP A 1198 -29.43 -25.59 20.85
C ASP A 1198 -29.06 -24.70 19.65
N LYS A 1199 -29.66 -23.51 19.53
CA LYS A 1199 -29.27 -22.41 18.63
C LYS A 1199 -29.45 -22.70 17.14
N ASP A 1200 -30.39 -23.59 16.79
CA ASP A 1200 -30.72 -23.90 15.40
C ASP A 1200 -31.95 -23.12 14.88
N PHE A 1201 -32.64 -22.38 15.76
CA PHE A 1201 -33.78 -21.50 15.50
C PHE A 1201 -34.95 -22.20 14.80
N ASN A 1202 -35.06 -23.53 14.94
CA ASN A 1202 -36.11 -24.33 14.32
C ASN A 1202 -37.33 -24.59 15.23
N ASP A 1203 -37.29 -24.12 16.49
CA ASP A 1203 -38.37 -24.30 17.47
C ASP A 1203 -39.70 -23.85 16.89
N ILE A 1204 -39.71 -22.66 16.29
CA ILE A 1204 -40.73 -22.24 15.32
C ILE A 1204 -40.01 -21.65 14.11
N VAL A 1205 -40.50 -21.95 12.92
CA VAL A 1205 -40.04 -21.30 11.68
C VAL A 1205 -41.25 -20.78 10.92
N ILE A 1206 -41.26 -19.50 10.57
CA ILE A 1206 -42.31 -18.86 9.76
C ILE A 1206 -41.69 -18.34 8.48
N LYS A 1207 -41.95 -19.01 7.37
CA LYS A 1207 -41.60 -18.57 6.02
C LYS A 1207 -42.73 -17.76 5.41
N ILE A 1208 -42.42 -16.58 4.89
CA ILE A 1208 -43.37 -15.75 4.16
C ILE A 1208 -43.34 -16.13 2.68
N ASP A 1209 -44.39 -16.80 2.22
CA ASP A 1209 -44.48 -17.35 0.87
C ASP A 1209 -44.85 -16.29 -0.17
N ASN A 1210 -45.67 -15.30 0.22
CA ASN A 1210 -46.14 -14.24 -0.68
C ASN A 1210 -46.72 -13.04 0.09
N ILE A 1211 -46.59 -11.83 -0.46
CA ILE A 1211 -47.20 -10.60 0.05
C ILE A 1211 -47.98 -9.91 -1.08
N ALA A 1212 -49.30 -9.79 -0.94
CA ALA A 1212 -50.21 -9.27 -1.96
C ALA A 1212 -51.10 -8.11 -1.48
#